data_AF-A0A4Z2C9L0-F1
#
_entry.id   AF-A0A4Z2C9L0-F1
#
_cell.length_a   1.000
_cell.length_b   1.000
_cell.length_c   1.000
_cell.angle_alpha   90.00
_cell.angle_beta   90.00
_cell.angle_gamma   90.00
#
_symmetry.space_group_name_H-M   'P 1'
#
loop_
_entity.id
_entity.type
_entity.pdbx_description
1 polymer ?
#
loop_
_entity_poly.entity_id
_entity_poly.type
_entity_poly.pdbx_seq_one_letter_code
_entity_poly.pdbx_strand_id
1 'polypeptide(L)'
;MEVCIKKWLQEFLLLLHLTALVADASGRCSLFGRHHIHTFDGVLYEFPGDCSYLLAGDCKHRTFTLLGDFVDGKRTGVTLFLGDAFELHLSVDGQLSQGDKRLSLPHASHGVFVGTELGFYKLSSEEFGFTVTIDNAANIALTLTKHHTNHTCGLCGNFNTDSADEYIAQEALRLRSAPFFAASHPNLVLSINLPSYLLSYVILRGTPHFATDPKILSGCRKLQTSSVFLRCAHLVSPEAFVLLCEQEVCYCDQTDGEDCYCPFLLEFARTCHAHGVPLHGWQEESQCFPKCPTGMQYSECTKSCSTTCHSLNIQEVCKEDCMDGCRCPVGKVLDGTRCVEVSQCSCVHMGRHFPPGSSISQDCNTCWDHNGQERPVVSVETTMVTKAFGQSWRINGDCDSGHKYENDPCAVNPKRVRFAEEACSVILSDEFSACHFLLNPGPFQRICRYDVCACVDSEECLCTALSAYAAACAARGVLLSWRSHSLCEMKCTGGQVYEACGSVCQRTCRSLSGLEPGCKGEKACEEGCFCPAGKYLSDSGECVTADLCTCLHDGQLYQPNDVYADHNSICQCEKGAMHCSSPETSASLSDLFYDDDFTPSRVRRSAQCAPPLIRSNCDVGENGLECARTCQNLDLPCVSLSCIPGCLCPPGTVGGMLFCTGVLKNTAASSKIKHADRLISGPYRKDCIAPEQCPCYHNNRPYTSGQSIAVDCNTCVCENRKWRCTEKVCDGVCRTVGESHYISFDGLKYSFPGLCQYVLVQ
;
A
#
# COMPACT_ATOMS: atom_id res chain seq x y z
N MET A 1 58.50 0.68 -19.44
CA MET A 1 57.23 1.29 -19.89
C MET A 1 56.30 0.29 -20.61
N GLU A 2 56.78 -0.80 -21.20
CA GLU A 2 55.91 -1.80 -21.88
C GLU A 2 55.23 -2.85 -20.99
N VAL A 3 55.53 -2.89 -19.68
CA VAL A 3 54.92 -3.89 -18.77
C VAL A 3 53.70 -3.32 -18.01
N CYS A 4 53.54 -2.00 -17.91
CA CYS A 4 52.36 -1.38 -17.29
C CYS A 4 51.19 -1.14 -18.26
N ILE A 5 51.43 -1.11 -19.58
CA ILE A 5 50.36 -0.90 -20.59
C ILE A 5 49.56 -2.19 -20.83
N LYS A 6 50.20 -3.37 -20.73
CA LYS A 6 49.51 -4.67 -20.88
C LYS A 6 48.58 -5.01 -19.71
N LYS A 7 48.93 -4.58 -18.48
CA LYS A 7 48.08 -4.82 -17.31
C LYS A 7 46.85 -3.90 -17.29
N TRP A 8 46.98 -2.67 -17.81
CA TRP A 8 45.88 -1.73 -17.98
C TRP A 8 44.91 -2.17 -19.10
N LEU A 9 45.40 -2.73 -20.21
CA LEU A 9 44.55 -3.28 -21.29
C LEU A 9 43.81 -4.57 -20.91
N GLN A 10 44.36 -5.40 -20.02
CA GLN A 10 43.70 -6.61 -19.52
C GLN A 10 42.64 -6.31 -18.45
N GLU A 11 42.86 -5.32 -17.59
CA GLU A 11 41.86 -4.87 -16.60
C GLU A 11 40.75 -4.01 -17.24
N PHE A 12 41.04 -3.26 -18.31
CA PHE A 12 40.01 -2.50 -19.06
C PHE A 12 39.14 -3.41 -19.95
N LEU A 13 39.65 -4.55 -20.45
CA LEU A 13 38.84 -5.57 -21.14
C LEU A 13 37.95 -6.38 -20.16
N LEU A 14 38.38 -6.55 -18.91
CA LEU A 14 37.59 -7.24 -17.87
C LEU A 14 36.51 -6.33 -17.25
N LEU A 15 36.69 -5.01 -17.25
CA LEU A 15 35.69 -4.03 -16.82
C LEU A 15 34.66 -3.65 -17.89
N LEU A 16 34.91 -3.95 -19.17
CA LEU A 16 33.90 -3.88 -20.24
C LEU A 16 33.03 -5.14 -20.36
N HIS A 17 33.27 -6.17 -19.53
CA HIS A 17 32.46 -7.39 -19.45
C HIS A 17 31.61 -7.50 -18.17
N LEU A 18 31.41 -6.42 -17.42
CA LEU A 18 30.61 -6.44 -16.18
C LEU A 18 29.44 -5.45 -16.10
N THR A 19 29.11 -4.72 -17.18
CA THR A 19 27.81 -4.03 -17.31
C THR A 19 27.31 -4.02 -18.77
N ALA A 20 27.31 -5.18 -19.42
CA ALA A 20 26.38 -5.45 -20.50
C ALA A 20 25.39 -6.48 -19.96
N LEU A 21 24.11 -6.10 -19.91
CA LEU A 21 23.02 -6.99 -19.51
C LEU A 21 23.18 -8.34 -20.22
N VAL A 22 23.00 -9.42 -19.48
CA VAL A 22 22.70 -10.74 -20.06
C VAL A 22 21.41 -10.57 -20.86
N ALA A 23 21.52 -10.23 -22.14
CA ALA A 23 20.46 -10.51 -23.10
C ALA A 23 20.47 -12.03 -23.25
N ASP A 24 19.59 -12.68 -22.48
CA ASP A 24 19.41 -14.13 -22.52
C ASP A 24 18.91 -14.48 -23.92
N ALA A 25 19.82 -14.99 -24.76
CA ALA A 25 19.49 -15.32 -26.13
C ALA A 25 18.55 -16.53 -26.11
N SER A 26 17.27 -16.31 -26.45
CA SER A 26 16.21 -17.31 -26.48
C SER A 26 15.96 -17.82 -27.91
N GLY A 27 15.39 -19.02 -28.03
CA GLY A 27 14.94 -19.59 -29.30
C GLY A 27 13.44 -19.34 -29.47
N ARG A 28 13.00 -19.02 -30.70
CA ARG A 28 11.59 -18.79 -31.03
C ARG A 28 11.10 -19.81 -32.08
N CYS A 29 10.02 -20.50 -31.77
CA CYS A 29 9.25 -21.33 -32.70
C CYS A 29 7.86 -20.71 -32.85
N SER A 30 7.22 -20.82 -34.01
CA SER A 30 5.87 -20.31 -34.21
C SER A 30 5.02 -21.20 -35.10
N LEU A 31 3.71 -21.16 -34.85
CA LEU A 31 2.67 -21.73 -35.67
C LEU A 31 1.85 -20.55 -36.19
N PHE A 32 1.90 -20.32 -37.50
CA PHE A 32 1.31 -19.14 -38.12
C PHE A 32 0.54 -19.49 -39.41
N GLY A 33 -0.26 -18.56 -39.91
CA GLY A 33 -1.16 -18.83 -41.04
C GLY A 33 -2.13 -19.98 -40.72
N ARG A 34 -2.59 -20.74 -41.72
CA ARG A 34 -3.46 -21.90 -41.46
C ARG A 34 -2.66 -23.08 -40.90
N HIS A 35 -1.61 -23.50 -41.61
CA HIS A 35 -0.91 -24.76 -41.36
C HIS A 35 0.62 -24.63 -41.32
N HIS A 36 1.19 -23.46 -41.08
CA HIS A 36 2.65 -23.28 -41.18
C HIS A 36 3.33 -23.34 -39.81
N ILE A 37 4.52 -23.93 -39.77
CA ILE A 37 5.41 -23.99 -38.61
C ILE A 37 6.76 -23.38 -38.99
N HIS A 38 7.28 -22.57 -38.07
CA HIS A 38 8.63 -22.02 -38.07
C HIS A 38 9.37 -22.54 -36.84
N THR A 39 10.45 -23.30 -37.03
CA THR A 39 11.14 -24.00 -35.93
C THR A 39 12.14 -23.11 -35.22
N PHE A 40 12.68 -23.59 -34.09
CA PHE A 40 13.71 -22.85 -33.34
C PHE A 40 14.97 -22.56 -34.17
N ASP A 41 15.28 -23.43 -35.13
CA ASP A 41 16.48 -23.37 -35.96
C ASP A 41 16.22 -22.79 -37.36
N GLY A 42 15.05 -22.17 -37.54
CA GLY A 42 14.72 -21.35 -38.72
C GLY A 42 14.14 -22.11 -39.91
N VAL A 43 13.68 -23.35 -39.71
CA VAL A 43 13.06 -24.16 -40.77
C VAL A 43 11.57 -23.82 -40.87
N LEU A 44 11.09 -23.63 -42.10
CA LEU A 44 9.68 -23.39 -42.40
C LEU A 44 9.08 -24.60 -43.12
N TYR A 45 7.93 -25.08 -42.65
CA TYR A 45 7.21 -26.17 -43.30
C TYR A 45 5.70 -26.12 -43.06
N GLU A 46 4.95 -26.86 -43.87
CA GLU A 46 3.50 -27.00 -43.77
C GLU A 46 3.14 -28.27 -42.97
N PHE A 47 2.19 -28.11 -42.05
CA PHE A 47 1.67 -29.12 -41.14
C PHE A 47 0.15 -28.94 -40.92
N PRO A 48 -0.69 -29.63 -41.71
CA PRO A 48 -2.14 -29.59 -41.57
C PRO A 48 -2.62 -30.55 -40.47
N GLY A 49 -2.39 -30.19 -39.20
CA GLY A 49 -2.77 -31.00 -38.04
C GLY A 49 -4.27 -30.92 -37.70
N ASP A 50 -4.87 -32.04 -37.28
CA ASP A 50 -6.28 -32.17 -36.89
C ASP A 50 -6.48 -32.83 -35.51
N CYS A 51 -5.41 -32.94 -34.73
CA CYS A 51 -5.35 -33.52 -33.38
C CYS A 51 -4.48 -32.65 -32.46
N SER A 52 -4.24 -33.08 -31.22
CA SER A 52 -3.25 -32.46 -30.32
C SER A 52 -1.85 -33.01 -30.59
N TYR A 53 -0.86 -32.12 -30.79
CA TYR A 53 0.53 -32.51 -31.11
C TYR A 53 1.54 -31.85 -30.18
N LEU A 54 2.62 -32.57 -29.88
CA LEU A 54 3.75 -32.05 -29.13
C LEU A 54 4.46 -30.94 -29.91
N LEU A 55 4.32 -29.69 -29.47
CA LEU A 55 5.01 -28.55 -30.08
C LEU A 55 6.46 -28.53 -29.61
N ALA A 56 6.66 -28.50 -28.29
CA ALA A 56 7.95 -28.54 -27.65
C ALA A 56 7.82 -29.07 -26.22
N GLY A 57 8.85 -29.75 -25.73
CA GLY A 57 8.96 -30.14 -24.32
C GLY A 57 10.41 -30.47 -23.99
N ASP A 58 10.73 -30.56 -22.71
CA ASP A 58 12.03 -31.05 -22.27
C ASP A 58 12.05 -32.58 -22.32
N CYS A 59 12.62 -33.14 -23.37
CA CYS A 59 12.59 -34.58 -23.60
C CYS A 59 13.72 -35.32 -22.89
N LYS A 60 14.65 -34.58 -22.26
CA LYS A 60 15.75 -35.14 -21.47
C LYS A 60 15.35 -35.35 -20.01
N HIS A 61 14.77 -34.34 -19.37
CA HIS A 61 14.37 -34.41 -17.96
C HIS A 61 12.85 -34.50 -17.76
N ARG A 62 12.05 -34.32 -18.82
CA ARG A 62 10.57 -34.39 -18.78
C ARG A 62 9.96 -33.39 -17.80
N THR A 63 10.58 -32.22 -17.69
CA THR A 63 10.15 -31.16 -16.75
C THR A 63 8.85 -30.50 -17.20
N PHE A 64 8.66 -30.31 -18.51
CA PHE A 64 7.43 -29.78 -19.07
C PHE A 64 7.14 -30.34 -20.48
N THR A 65 5.88 -30.26 -20.90
CA THR A 65 5.41 -30.61 -22.24
C THR A 65 4.34 -29.62 -22.69
N LEU A 66 4.47 -29.09 -23.91
CA LEU A 66 3.53 -28.16 -24.53
C LEU A 66 2.91 -28.81 -25.77
N LEU A 67 1.60 -29.03 -25.72
CA LEU A 67 0.81 -29.50 -26.85
C LEU A 67 0.09 -28.34 -27.54
N GLY A 68 -0.02 -28.41 -28.86
CA GLY A 68 -0.87 -27.54 -29.67
C GLY A 68 -2.10 -28.31 -30.09
N ASP A 69 -3.27 -27.77 -29.77
CA ASP A 69 -4.55 -28.47 -29.93
C ASP A 69 -5.25 -28.03 -31.22
N PHE A 70 -5.59 -28.99 -32.07
CA PHE A 70 -6.26 -28.74 -33.35
C PHE A 70 -7.58 -29.51 -33.44
N VAL A 71 -8.60 -28.88 -34.03
CA VAL A 71 -9.88 -29.49 -34.36
C VAL A 71 -10.26 -29.05 -35.77
N ASP A 72 -10.59 -30.00 -36.65
CA ASP A 72 -10.93 -29.74 -38.06
C ASP A 72 -9.90 -28.88 -38.81
N GLY A 73 -8.61 -29.09 -38.53
CA GLY A 73 -7.52 -28.34 -39.16
C GLY A 73 -7.32 -26.92 -38.62
N LYS A 74 -8.02 -26.53 -37.55
CA LYS A 74 -7.91 -25.20 -36.90
C LYS A 74 -7.32 -25.33 -35.51
N ARG A 75 -6.47 -24.38 -35.13
CA ARG A 75 -5.91 -24.27 -33.77
C ARG A 75 -7.01 -23.88 -32.80
N THR A 76 -7.04 -24.54 -31.65
CA THR A 76 -8.05 -24.34 -30.59
C THR A 76 -7.44 -23.96 -29.25
N GLY A 77 -6.19 -24.32 -28.99
CA GLY A 77 -5.52 -23.97 -27.75
C GLY A 77 -4.11 -24.54 -27.63
N VAL A 78 -3.54 -24.35 -26.44
CA VAL A 78 -2.30 -24.96 -26.00
C VAL A 78 -2.54 -25.65 -24.66
N THR A 79 -2.07 -26.89 -24.55
CA THR A 79 -2.11 -27.65 -23.29
C THR A 79 -0.71 -27.81 -22.72
N LEU A 80 -0.52 -27.38 -21.48
CA LEU A 80 0.71 -27.54 -20.71
C LEU A 80 0.58 -28.72 -19.74
N PHE A 81 1.60 -29.57 -19.74
CA PHE A 81 1.84 -30.56 -18.69
C PHE A 81 3.13 -30.26 -17.94
N LEU A 82 3.08 -30.28 -16.61
CA LEU A 82 4.25 -30.29 -15.73
C LEU A 82 4.33 -31.63 -15.00
N GLY A 83 5.24 -32.50 -15.45
CA GLY A 83 5.27 -33.90 -15.02
C GLY A 83 3.96 -34.64 -15.34
N ASP A 84 3.54 -35.53 -14.44
CA ASP A 84 2.38 -36.42 -14.67
C ASP A 84 1.08 -35.96 -13.98
N ALA A 85 1.14 -34.90 -13.16
CA ALA A 85 0.05 -34.55 -12.23
C ALA A 85 -0.56 -33.16 -12.45
N PHE A 86 0.06 -32.31 -13.25
CA PHE A 86 -0.39 -30.93 -13.46
C PHE A 86 -0.63 -30.65 -14.94
N GLU A 87 -1.87 -30.25 -15.25
CA GLU A 87 -2.34 -29.93 -16.59
C GLU A 87 -3.04 -28.57 -16.59
N LEU A 88 -2.76 -27.75 -17.60
CA LEU A 88 -3.49 -26.52 -17.90
C LEU A 88 -3.77 -26.43 -19.40
N HIS A 89 -5.02 -26.17 -19.76
CA HIS A 89 -5.44 -25.91 -21.14
C HIS A 89 -5.81 -24.43 -21.29
N LEU A 90 -5.15 -23.74 -22.21
CA LEU A 90 -5.42 -22.35 -22.59
C LEU A 90 -5.98 -22.31 -24.01
N SER A 91 -7.25 -21.95 -24.18
CA SER A 91 -7.85 -21.83 -25.51
C SER A 91 -7.41 -20.56 -26.24
N VAL A 92 -7.55 -20.55 -27.56
CA VAL A 92 -7.30 -19.36 -28.41
C VAL A 92 -8.24 -18.19 -28.10
N ASP A 93 -9.39 -18.46 -27.48
CA ASP A 93 -10.33 -17.45 -27.00
C ASP A 93 -10.06 -16.98 -25.56
N GLY A 94 -8.95 -17.42 -24.96
CA GLY A 94 -8.54 -17.03 -23.60
C GLY A 94 -9.27 -17.74 -22.47
N GLN A 95 -9.89 -18.89 -22.73
CA GLN A 95 -10.45 -19.71 -21.66
C GLN A 95 -9.36 -20.60 -21.06
N LEU A 96 -9.10 -20.42 -19.77
CA LEU A 96 -8.18 -21.26 -19.02
C LEU A 96 -8.97 -22.33 -18.25
N SER A 97 -8.54 -23.58 -18.37
CA SER A 97 -9.12 -24.72 -17.65
C SER A 97 -8.06 -25.66 -17.10
N GLN A 98 -8.39 -26.30 -15.97
CA GLN A 98 -7.63 -27.40 -15.38
C GLN A 98 -8.61 -28.58 -15.19
N GLY A 99 -8.49 -29.60 -16.04
CA GLY A 99 -9.56 -30.59 -16.21
C GLY A 99 -10.90 -29.90 -16.51
N ASP A 100 -11.96 -30.27 -15.79
CA ASP A 100 -13.29 -29.67 -15.96
C ASP A 100 -13.46 -28.29 -15.30
N LYS A 101 -12.45 -27.83 -14.54
CA LYS A 101 -12.55 -26.58 -13.77
C LYS A 101 -12.07 -25.39 -14.60
N ARG A 102 -12.96 -24.44 -14.85
CA ARG A 102 -12.61 -23.15 -15.43
C ARG A 102 -11.90 -22.24 -14.42
N LEU A 103 -10.81 -21.61 -14.85
CA LEU A 103 -10.00 -20.70 -14.06
C LEU A 103 -10.09 -19.27 -14.62
N SER A 104 -9.96 -18.27 -13.75
CA SER A 104 -9.94 -16.86 -14.14
C SER A 104 -8.51 -16.40 -14.44
N LEU A 105 -8.34 -15.57 -15.47
CA LEU A 105 -7.09 -14.86 -15.74
C LEU A 105 -7.04 -13.51 -14.99
N PRO A 106 -5.86 -13.05 -14.53
CA PRO A 106 -4.59 -13.77 -14.54
C PRO A 106 -4.58 -14.92 -13.52
N HIS A 107 -3.82 -15.97 -13.81
CA HIS A 107 -3.67 -17.15 -12.98
C HIS A 107 -2.18 -17.43 -12.74
N ALA A 108 -1.79 -17.70 -11.50
CA ALA A 108 -0.43 -18.09 -11.15
C ALA A 108 -0.46 -19.30 -10.22
N SER A 109 0.21 -20.39 -10.62
CA SER A 109 0.26 -21.63 -9.86
C SER A 109 1.44 -22.49 -10.32
N HIS A 110 2.08 -23.23 -9.41
CA HIS A 110 3.17 -24.18 -9.73
C HIS A 110 4.29 -23.59 -10.61
N GLY A 111 4.71 -22.35 -10.35
CA GLY A 111 5.74 -21.67 -11.14
C GLY A 111 5.30 -21.26 -12.56
N VAL A 112 4.01 -21.40 -12.88
CA VAL A 112 3.40 -21.01 -14.16
C VAL A 112 2.53 -19.79 -13.95
N PHE A 113 2.63 -18.85 -14.88
CA PHE A 113 1.77 -17.68 -15.01
C PHE A 113 0.98 -17.77 -16.31
N VAL A 114 -0.31 -17.49 -16.24
CA VAL A 114 -1.19 -17.34 -17.40
C VAL A 114 -1.93 -16.01 -17.29
N GLY A 115 -1.89 -15.19 -18.34
CA GLY A 115 -2.51 -13.88 -18.33
C GLY A 115 -2.59 -13.25 -19.71
N THR A 116 -2.79 -11.94 -19.76
CA THR A 116 -2.79 -11.17 -21.00
C THR A 116 -1.62 -10.19 -21.00
N GLU A 117 -0.88 -10.14 -22.10
CA GLU A 117 0.24 -9.22 -22.32
C GLU A 117 0.16 -8.68 -23.74
N LEU A 118 0.20 -7.35 -23.91
CA LEU A 118 0.09 -6.68 -25.21
C LEU A 118 -1.11 -7.14 -26.05
N GLY A 119 -2.25 -7.39 -25.41
CA GLY A 119 -3.47 -7.88 -26.05
C GLY A 119 -3.38 -9.31 -26.61
N PHE A 120 -2.36 -10.08 -26.20
CA PHE A 120 -2.20 -11.51 -26.47
C PHE A 120 -2.39 -12.31 -25.19
N TYR A 121 -2.78 -13.58 -25.31
CA TYR A 121 -2.76 -14.49 -24.18
C TYR A 121 -1.34 -15.04 -24.00
N LYS A 122 -0.86 -15.04 -22.77
CA LYS A 122 0.49 -15.48 -22.40
C LYS A 122 0.40 -16.60 -21.38
N LEU A 123 1.12 -17.68 -21.63
CA LEU A 123 1.37 -18.78 -20.69
C LEU A 123 2.88 -18.92 -20.55
N SER A 124 3.43 -18.72 -19.36
CA SER A 124 4.89 -18.64 -19.16
C SER A 124 5.32 -19.23 -17.84
N SER A 125 6.54 -19.77 -17.80
CA SER A 125 7.22 -20.15 -16.57
C SER A 125 8.65 -19.68 -16.62
N GLU A 126 9.05 -18.86 -15.66
CA GLU A 126 10.45 -18.48 -15.47
C GLU A 126 11.29 -19.66 -14.97
N GLU A 127 10.71 -20.52 -14.12
CA GLU A 127 11.36 -21.71 -13.57
C GLU A 127 11.71 -22.72 -14.67
N PHE A 128 10.75 -23.03 -15.55
CA PHE A 128 10.97 -23.96 -16.66
C PHE A 128 11.50 -23.27 -17.93
N GLY A 129 11.64 -21.95 -17.94
CA GLY A 129 12.25 -21.20 -19.02
C GLY A 129 11.49 -21.25 -20.36
N PHE A 130 10.16 -21.27 -20.32
CA PHE A 130 9.31 -21.21 -21.51
C PHE A 130 8.32 -20.04 -21.47
N THR A 131 7.95 -19.55 -22.64
CA THR A 131 6.84 -18.60 -22.84
C THR A 131 6.07 -18.98 -24.09
N VAL A 132 4.75 -19.06 -23.98
CA VAL A 132 3.80 -19.28 -25.07
C VAL A 132 2.95 -18.03 -25.19
N THR A 133 2.82 -17.49 -26.41
CA THR A 133 1.90 -16.40 -26.70
C THR A 133 0.91 -16.81 -27.80
N ILE A 134 -0.36 -16.48 -27.60
CA ILE A 134 -1.45 -16.70 -28.56
C ILE A 134 -1.99 -15.34 -28.97
N ASP A 135 -1.88 -15.01 -30.25
CA ASP A 135 -2.41 -13.76 -30.79
C ASP A 135 -3.89 -13.86 -31.21
N ASN A 136 -4.49 -12.72 -31.56
CA ASN A 136 -5.92 -12.63 -31.91
C ASN A 136 -6.27 -13.26 -33.28
N ALA A 137 -5.28 -13.81 -33.99
CA ALA A 137 -5.47 -14.62 -35.19
C ALA A 137 -5.17 -16.11 -34.93
N ALA A 138 -5.10 -16.52 -33.67
CA ALA A 138 -4.76 -17.87 -33.23
C ALA A 138 -3.38 -18.36 -33.72
N ASN A 139 -2.45 -17.44 -34.02
CA ASN A 139 -1.05 -17.83 -34.18
C ASN A 139 -0.45 -18.06 -32.79
N ILE A 140 0.36 -19.12 -32.67
CA ILE A 140 0.98 -19.53 -31.40
C ILE A 140 2.48 -19.36 -31.55
N ALA A 141 3.13 -18.62 -30.66
CA ALA A 141 4.58 -18.51 -30.61
C ALA A 141 5.11 -19.10 -29.30
N LEU A 142 6.17 -19.89 -29.39
CA LEU A 142 6.87 -20.50 -28.27
C LEU A 142 8.28 -19.91 -28.21
N THR A 143 8.69 -19.49 -27.02
CA THR A 143 10.03 -19.01 -26.74
C THR A 143 10.64 -19.84 -25.61
N LEU A 144 11.84 -20.38 -25.85
CA LEU A 144 12.59 -21.17 -24.88
C LEU A 144 13.93 -20.52 -24.57
N THR A 145 14.36 -20.60 -23.31
CA THR A 145 15.71 -20.19 -22.92
C THR A 145 16.76 -21.15 -23.49
N LYS A 146 17.99 -20.66 -23.69
CA LYS A 146 19.11 -21.44 -24.24
C LYS A 146 19.50 -22.68 -23.42
N HIS A 147 19.01 -22.81 -22.19
CA HIS A 147 19.21 -24.01 -21.37
C HIS A 147 18.59 -25.28 -22.00
N HIS A 148 17.66 -25.09 -22.93
CA HIS A 148 16.95 -26.17 -23.62
C HIS A 148 17.59 -26.63 -24.93
N THR A 149 18.73 -26.06 -25.33
CA THR A 149 19.47 -26.48 -26.53
C THR A 149 19.83 -27.97 -26.48
N ASN A 150 19.51 -28.73 -27.53
CA ASN A 150 19.65 -30.20 -27.62
C ASN A 150 18.81 -31.01 -26.61
N HIS A 151 17.88 -30.37 -25.89
CA HIS A 151 17.03 -31.05 -24.91
C HIS A 151 15.56 -31.10 -25.34
N THR A 152 15.19 -30.31 -26.36
CA THR A 152 13.80 -30.24 -26.83
C THR A 152 13.49 -31.37 -27.80
N CYS A 153 12.20 -31.73 -27.85
CA CYS A 153 11.64 -32.49 -28.96
C CYS A 153 10.20 -32.06 -29.21
N GLY A 154 9.69 -32.36 -30.41
CA GLY A 154 8.38 -31.93 -30.89
C GLY A 154 8.46 -31.31 -32.28
N LEU A 155 7.35 -30.71 -32.72
CA LEU A 155 7.26 -30.03 -34.02
C LEU A 155 8.17 -28.81 -34.15
N CYS A 156 8.65 -28.24 -33.04
CA CYS A 156 9.59 -27.11 -33.02
C CYS A 156 11.08 -27.51 -33.06
N GLY A 157 11.39 -28.82 -33.06
CA GLY A 157 12.77 -29.31 -33.17
C GLY A 157 13.52 -29.52 -31.87
N ASN A 158 14.83 -29.72 -32.01
CA ASN A 158 15.78 -29.99 -30.92
C ASN A 158 16.55 -28.74 -30.44
N PHE A 159 16.32 -27.58 -31.08
CA PHE A 159 16.89 -26.28 -30.74
C PHE A 159 18.42 -26.30 -30.66
N ASN A 160 19.08 -26.89 -31.66
CA ASN A 160 20.53 -27.08 -31.67
C ASN A 160 21.28 -26.21 -32.69
N THR A 161 20.58 -25.30 -33.35
CA THR A 161 21.05 -24.40 -34.44
C THR A 161 21.38 -25.09 -35.77
N ASP A 162 21.10 -26.38 -35.92
CA ASP A 162 21.28 -27.15 -37.15
C ASP A 162 19.96 -27.39 -37.90
N SER A 163 19.63 -26.48 -38.82
CA SER A 163 18.47 -26.62 -39.70
C SER A 163 18.41 -27.93 -40.53
N ALA A 164 19.51 -28.68 -40.67
CA ALA A 164 19.55 -29.90 -41.47
C ALA A 164 18.98 -31.14 -40.75
N ASP A 165 18.74 -31.04 -39.45
CA ASP A 165 18.43 -32.14 -38.54
C ASP A 165 17.05 -31.99 -37.85
N GLU A 166 16.33 -30.94 -38.22
CA GLU A 166 14.98 -30.60 -37.75
C GLU A 166 13.94 -31.72 -37.96
N TYR A 167 14.07 -32.51 -39.03
CA TYR A 167 13.15 -33.61 -39.38
C TYR A 167 13.56 -34.97 -38.80
N ILE A 168 14.26 -35.01 -37.67
CA ILE A 168 14.72 -36.26 -37.04
C ILE A 168 13.65 -36.85 -36.13
N ALA A 169 13.04 -37.95 -36.56
CA ALA A 169 12.14 -38.75 -35.73
C ALA A 169 12.88 -39.30 -34.49
N GLN A 170 12.13 -39.57 -33.43
CA GLN A 170 12.65 -40.08 -32.14
C GLN A 170 13.45 -41.39 -32.27
N GLU A 171 13.28 -42.10 -33.39
CA GLU A 171 14.16 -43.17 -33.86
C GLU A 171 14.99 -42.61 -35.02
N ALA A 172 16.33 -42.70 -34.92
CA ALA A 172 17.37 -42.11 -35.78
C ALA A 172 17.28 -42.41 -37.30
N LEU A 173 16.15 -42.10 -37.92
CA LEU A 173 15.82 -42.28 -39.32
C LEU A 173 15.52 -40.90 -39.88
N ARG A 174 16.48 -40.37 -40.63
CA ARG A 174 16.36 -39.10 -41.34
C ARG A 174 15.26 -39.22 -42.39
N LEU A 175 14.08 -38.67 -42.11
CA LEU A 175 12.96 -38.67 -43.05
C LEU A 175 13.17 -37.55 -44.08
N ARG A 176 13.00 -37.88 -45.36
CA ARG A 176 13.26 -36.96 -46.48
C ARG A 176 12.09 -35.99 -46.77
N SER A 177 11.01 -36.01 -45.97
CA SER A 177 9.83 -35.16 -46.18
C SER A 177 9.02 -34.89 -44.89
N ALA A 178 8.60 -33.63 -44.72
CA ALA A 178 7.81 -33.10 -43.60
C ALA A 178 6.50 -33.88 -43.27
N PRO A 179 5.65 -34.29 -44.24
CA PRO A 179 4.43 -35.03 -43.91
C PRO A 179 4.68 -36.42 -43.31
N PHE A 180 5.87 -37.01 -43.52
CA PHE A 180 6.21 -38.33 -42.99
C PHE A 180 6.69 -38.29 -41.53
N PHE A 181 7.29 -37.17 -41.11
CA PHE A 181 7.77 -36.95 -39.74
C PHE A 181 6.60 -36.87 -38.75
N ALA A 182 5.56 -36.11 -39.10
CA ALA A 182 4.32 -36.00 -38.34
C ALA A 182 3.59 -37.35 -38.13
N ALA A 183 3.57 -38.21 -39.15
CA ALA A 183 2.91 -39.51 -39.09
C ALA A 183 3.68 -40.55 -38.25
N SER A 184 4.96 -40.30 -37.94
CA SER A 184 5.85 -41.25 -37.24
C SER A 184 5.78 -41.17 -35.70
N HIS A 185 4.95 -40.28 -35.14
CA HIS A 185 4.65 -40.20 -33.71
C HIS A 185 3.21 -40.66 -33.33
N PRO A 186 2.81 -41.93 -33.57
CA PRO A 186 1.51 -42.45 -33.14
C PRO A 186 1.49 -43.04 -31.72
N ASN A 187 2.52 -42.86 -30.88
CA ASN A 187 2.64 -43.57 -29.59
C ASN A 187 2.59 -42.69 -28.33
N LEU A 188 1.56 -41.85 -28.20
CA LEU A 188 0.93 -41.65 -26.89
C LEU A 188 -0.58 -41.48 -27.05
N VAL A 189 -1.23 -42.59 -27.42
CA VAL A 189 -2.68 -42.76 -27.43
C VAL A 189 -3.15 -42.96 -26.00
N LEU A 190 -3.81 -41.95 -25.40
CA LEU A 190 -4.85 -42.20 -24.39
C LEU A 190 -6.19 -42.33 -25.15
N SER A 191 -6.42 -43.56 -25.60
CA SER A 191 -7.69 -44.23 -25.93
C SER A 191 -8.82 -43.41 -26.56
N ILE A 192 -9.02 -43.50 -27.89
CA ILE A 192 -10.27 -44.00 -28.52
C ILE A 192 -9.91 -44.69 -29.86
N ASN A 193 -10.38 -45.92 -30.07
CA ASN A 193 -10.15 -46.75 -31.27
C ASN A 193 -10.65 -46.12 -32.58
N LEU A 194 -9.80 -46.05 -33.61
CA LEU A 194 -10.22 -46.07 -35.02
C LEU A 194 -9.23 -46.90 -35.87
N PRO A 195 -9.72 -47.73 -36.82
CA PRO A 195 -8.93 -48.77 -37.48
C PRO A 195 -8.11 -48.27 -38.68
N SER A 196 -7.00 -48.97 -38.90
CA SER A 196 -5.97 -48.78 -39.91
C SER A 196 -6.47 -49.02 -41.36
N TYR A 197 -7.24 -48.11 -41.91
CA TYR A 197 -7.45 -48.00 -43.37
C TYR A 197 -7.71 -46.53 -43.70
N LEU A 198 -6.71 -45.86 -44.30
CA LEU A 198 -6.88 -44.86 -45.36
C LEU A 198 -5.49 -44.35 -45.79
N LEU A 199 -4.82 -45.21 -46.55
CA LEU A 199 -3.79 -44.81 -47.52
C LEU A 199 -4.50 -44.06 -48.67
N SER A 200 -5.05 -42.88 -48.37
CA SER A 200 -5.72 -41.96 -49.30
C SER A 200 -6.00 -40.64 -48.58
N TYR A 201 -4.97 -39.82 -48.34
CA TYR A 201 -5.19 -38.39 -48.09
C TYR A 201 -5.02 -37.62 -49.40
N VAL A 202 -5.99 -37.85 -50.28
CA VAL A 202 -6.41 -36.89 -51.30
C VAL A 202 -7.25 -35.85 -50.55
N ILE A 203 -6.79 -34.60 -50.58
CA ILE A 203 -7.60 -33.37 -50.59
C ILE A 203 -8.78 -33.35 -49.60
N LEU A 204 -8.56 -32.72 -48.45
CA LEU A 204 -9.61 -32.03 -47.71
C LEU A 204 -9.02 -30.71 -47.19
N ARG A 205 -9.43 -29.49 -47.55
CA ARG A 205 -10.43 -29.00 -48.50
C ARG A 205 -10.05 -27.58 -48.90
N GLY A 206 -10.07 -27.36 -50.21
CA GLY A 206 -10.01 -26.09 -50.90
C GLY A 206 -9.66 -26.43 -52.33
N THR A 207 -10.63 -26.40 -53.26
CA THR A 207 -10.27 -26.39 -54.68
C THR A 207 -9.38 -25.17 -54.88
N PRO A 208 -8.14 -25.30 -55.40
CA PRO A 208 -7.33 -24.12 -55.64
C PRO A 208 -8.15 -23.15 -56.46
N HIS A 209 -8.31 -21.92 -55.97
CA HIS A 209 -9.03 -20.89 -56.71
C HIS A 209 -8.15 -20.55 -57.91
N PHE A 210 -8.48 -21.10 -59.08
CA PHE A 210 -7.74 -20.84 -60.33
C PHE A 210 -7.77 -19.36 -60.76
N ALA A 211 -8.60 -18.54 -60.11
CA ALA A 211 -8.64 -17.09 -60.24
C ALA A 211 -8.19 -16.42 -58.94
N THR A 212 -6.91 -16.52 -58.59
CA THR A 212 -6.29 -15.68 -57.55
C THR A 212 -6.22 -14.23 -58.04
N ASP A 213 -6.73 -13.28 -57.25
CA ASP A 213 -6.62 -11.85 -57.57
C ASP A 213 -5.12 -11.47 -57.63
N PRO A 214 -4.61 -10.94 -58.76
CA PRO A 214 -3.22 -10.52 -58.88
C PRO A 214 -2.77 -9.52 -57.79
N LYS A 215 -3.70 -8.80 -57.16
CA LYS A 215 -3.42 -7.94 -56.02
C LYS A 215 -3.00 -8.73 -54.77
N ILE A 216 -3.65 -9.86 -54.49
CA ILE A 216 -3.33 -10.70 -53.32
C ILE A 216 -1.94 -11.34 -53.50
N LEU A 217 -1.63 -11.81 -54.72
CA LEU A 217 -0.30 -12.33 -55.06
C LEU A 217 0.80 -11.26 -54.96
N SER A 218 0.47 -10.01 -55.34
CA SER A 218 1.39 -8.87 -55.20
C SER A 218 1.69 -8.51 -53.74
N GLY A 219 0.79 -8.84 -52.82
CA GLY A 219 0.97 -8.68 -51.38
C GLY A 219 2.15 -9.50 -50.84
N CYS A 220 2.26 -10.78 -51.23
CA CYS A 220 3.40 -11.64 -50.87
C CYS A 220 4.74 -11.04 -51.32
N ARG A 221 4.78 -10.47 -52.54
CA ARG A 221 5.99 -9.90 -53.13
C ARG A 221 6.49 -8.62 -52.46
N LYS A 222 5.72 -8.04 -51.52
CA LYS A 222 6.20 -6.93 -50.70
C LYS A 222 7.45 -7.28 -49.90
N LEU A 223 7.63 -8.55 -49.51
CA LEU A 223 8.84 -9.01 -48.82
C LEU A 223 10.13 -8.80 -49.65
N GLN A 224 10.03 -8.84 -50.98
CA GLN A 224 11.17 -8.68 -51.90
C GLN A 224 11.26 -7.28 -52.52
N THR A 225 10.15 -6.53 -52.55
CA THR A 225 10.09 -5.25 -53.29
C THR A 225 10.08 -4.03 -52.37
N SER A 226 9.63 -4.17 -51.13
CA SER A 226 9.58 -3.08 -50.16
C SER A 226 10.95 -2.81 -49.57
N SER A 227 11.33 -1.52 -49.53
CA SER A 227 12.52 -1.07 -48.82
C SER A 227 12.44 -1.26 -47.29
N VAL A 228 11.25 -1.50 -46.73
CA VAL A 228 11.07 -1.80 -45.30
C VAL A 228 11.52 -3.23 -45.00
N PHE A 229 10.95 -4.21 -45.70
CA PHE A 229 11.27 -5.63 -45.49
C PHE A 229 12.70 -6.00 -45.88
N LEU A 230 13.24 -5.37 -46.94
CA LEU A 230 14.61 -5.62 -47.39
C LEU A 230 15.69 -5.24 -46.36
N ARG A 231 15.36 -4.44 -45.32
CA ARG A 231 16.31 -4.14 -44.23
C ARG A 231 16.74 -5.39 -43.47
N CYS A 232 15.91 -6.43 -43.46
CA CYS A 232 16.17 -7.68 -42.74
C CYS A 232 16.54 -8.85 -43.67
N ALA A 233 16.51 -8.66 -45.00
CA ALA A 233 16.76 -9.72 -45.98
C ALA A 233 18.14 -10.40 -45.86
N HIS A 234 19.09 -9.78 -45.16
CA HIS A 234 20.42 -10.33 -44.88
C HIS A 234 20.44 -11.29 -43.68
N LEU A 235 19.40 -11.29 -42.84
CA LEU A 235 19.25 -12.14 -41.66
C LEU A 235 18.19 -13.23 -41.89
N VAL A 236 17.11 -12.88 -42.58
CA VAL A 236 15.96 -13.75 -42.83
C VAL A 236 15.70 -13.77 -44.33
N SER A 237 15.63 -14.95 -44.96
CA SER A 237 15.41 -15.07 -46.41
C SER A 237 13.97 -14.68 -46.79
N PRO A 238 13.77 -13.61 -47.58
CA PRO A 238 12.44 -13.26 -48.08
C PRO A 238 11.88 -14.33 -49.02
N GLU A 239 12.74 -15.01 -49.79
CA GLU A 239 12.35 -15.99 -50.80
C GLU A 239 11.57 -17.17 -50.20
N ALA A 240 12.00 -17.66 -49.04
CA ALA A 240 11.33 -18.77 -48.35
C ALA A 240 9.90 -18.41 -47.95
N PHE A 241 9.70 -17.21 -47.38
CA PHE A 241 8.39 -16.72 -46.97
C PHE A 241 7.49 -16.39 -48.17
N VAL A 242 8.04 -15.80 -49.24
CA VAL A 242 7.28 -15.51 -50.47
C VAL A 242 6.75 -16.80 -51.10
N LEU A 243 7.58 -17.85 -51.16
CA LEU A 243 7.19 -19.13 -51.75
C LEU A 243 6.00 -19.76 -51.00
N LEU A 244 6.03 -19.78 -49.68
CA LEU A 244 4.93 -20.30 -48.86
C LEU A 244 3.68 -19.40 -48.93
N CYS A 245 3.88 -18.08 -48.95
CA CYS A 245 2.78 -17.12 -49.10
C CYS A 245 2.06 -17.29 -50.44
N GLU A 246 2.78 -17.40 -51.55
CA GLU A 246 2.20 -17.61 -52.88
C GLU A 246 1.46 -18.95 -52.97
N GLN A 247 1.90 -19.99 -52.25
CA GLN A 247 1.18 -21.26 -52.15
C GLN A 247 -0.12 -21.14 -51.36
N GLU A 248 -0.11 -20.45 -50.22
CA GLU A 248 -1.29 -20.29 -49.37
C GLU A 248 -2.39 -19.48 -50.04
N VAL A 249 -2.01 -18.42 -50.77
CA VAL A 249 -2.94 -17.54 -51.49
C VAL A 249 -3.83 -18.31 -52.49
N CYS A 250 -3.37 -19.44 -53.02
CA CYS A 250 -4.16 -20.28 -53.92
C CYS A 250 -5.39 -20.92 -53.26
N TYR A 251 -5.44 -20.97 -51.94
CA TYR A 251 -6.50 -21.64 -51.17
C TYR A 251 -7.37 -20.67 -50.37
N CYS A 252 -7.26 -19.38 -50.63
CA CYS A 252 -8.02 -18.33 -49.96
C CYS A 252 -9.41 -18.18 -50.56
N ASP A 253 -10.42 -18.06 -49.70
CA ASP A 253 -11.79 -17.75 -50.11
C ASP A 253 -11.94 -16.23 -50.31
N GLN A 254 -12.70 -15.81 -51.33
CA GLN A 254 -12.87 -14.40 -51.69
C GLN A 254 -13.90 -13.67 -50.81
N THR A 255 -14.68 -14.40 -50.00
CA THR A 255 -15.83 -13.85 -49.25
C THR A 255 -15.53 -13.43 -47.82
N ASP A 256 -14.44 -13.92 -47.21
CA ASP A 256 -13.97 -13.47 -45.90
C ASP A 256 -12.77 -12.54 -46.12
N GLY A 257 -12.90 -11.28 -45.72
CA GLY A 257 -11.85 -10.24 -45.85
C GLY A 257 -10.64 -10.45 -44.95
N GLU A 258 -10.13 -11.67 -44.82
CA GLU A 258 -8.88 -11.98 -44.14
C GLU A 258 -7.73 -11.91 -45.16
N ASP A 259 -6.79 -10.99 -44.93
CA ASP A 259 -5.57 -10.87 -45.74
C ASP A 259 -4.72 -12.14 -45.61
N CYS A 260 -4.93 -13.14 -46.46
CA CYS A 260 -4.20 -14.42 -46.41
C CYS A 260 -2.67 -14.33 -46.46
N TYR A 261 -2.13 -13.26 -47.07
CA TYR A 261 -0.69 -13.01 -47.12
C TYR A 261 -0.18 -12.37 -45.82
N CYS A 262 -1.05 -11.73 -45.04
CA CYS A 262 -0.70 -10.95 -43.85
C CYS A 262 -0.02 -11.78 -42.74
N PRO A 263 -0.43 -13.04 -42.46
CA PRO A 263 0.29 -13.90 -41.52
C PRO A 263 1.77 -14.12 -41.88
N PHE A 264 2.10 -14.23 -43.18
CA PHE A 264 3.49 -14.41 -43.62
C PHE A 264 4.31 -13.13 -43.46
N LEU A 265 3.72 -11.98 -43.78
CA LEU A 265 4.37 -10.68 -43.57
C LEU A 265 4.61 -10.41 -42.08
N LEU A 266 3.62 -10.73 -41.25
CA LEU A 266 3.70 -10.61 -39.80
C LEU A 266 4.77 -11.54 -39.21
N GLU A 267 4.83 -12.80 -39.64
CA GLU A 267 5.84 -13.74 -39.15
C GLU A 267 7.26 -13.36 -39.61
N PHE A 268 7.43 -12.88 -40.84
CA PHE A 268 8.71 -12.33 -41.29
C PHE A 268 9.13 -11.14 -40.42
N ALA A 269 8.21 -10.20 -40.14
CA ALA A 269 8.50 -9.05 -39.29
C ALA A 269 8.85 -9.46 -37.84
N ARG A 270 8.16 -10.45 -37.28
CA ARG A 270 8.46 -11.02 -35.94
C ARG A 270 9.81 -11.73 -35.90
N THR A 271 10.15 -12.45 -36.96
CA THR A 271 11.46 -13.11 -37.08
C THR A 271 12.58 -12.07 -37.13
N CYS A 272 12.41 -11.01 -37.92
CA CYS A 272 13.36 -9.89 -37.97
C CYS A 272 13.52 -9.20 -36.62
N HIS A 273 12.41 -9.01 -35.91
CA HIS A 273 12.42 -8.46 -34.57
C HIS A 273 13.18 -9.36 -33.59
N ALA A 274 13.00 -10.68 -33.65
CA ALA A 274 13.76 -11.64 -32.83
C ALA A 274 15.29 -11.56 -33.09
N HIS A 275 15.70 -11.14 -34.28
CA HIS A 275 17.09 -10.82 -34.61
C HIS A 275 17.52 -9.38 -34.28
N GLY A 276 16.69 -8.62 -33.56
CA GLY A 276 16.97 -7.25 -33.13
C GLY A 276 16.69 -6.17 -34.18
N VAL A 277 15.97 -6.49 -35.26
CA VAL A 277 15.65 -5.56 -36.35
C VAL A 277 14.13 -5.34 -36.44
N PRO A 278 13.54 -4.39 -35.66
CA PRO A 278 12.14 -4.04 -35.79
C PRO A 278 11.88 -3.29 -37.11
N LEU A 279 10.95 -3.81 -37.91
CA LEU A 279 10.66 -3.29 -39.25
C LEU A 279 9.68 -2.12 -39.24
N HIS A 280 10.12 -0.91 -38.87
CA HIS A 280 9.19 0.21 -38.74
C HIS A 280 8.45 0.62 -40.03
N GLY A 281 7.12 0.72 -39.96
CA GLY A 281 6.20 1.17 -41.02
C GLY A 281 5.85 0.09 -42.04
N TRP A 282 5.95 -1.19 -41.68
CA TRP A 282 5.68 -2.30 -42.60
C TRP A 282 4.17 -2.47 -42.86
N GLN A 283 3.34 -2.09 -41.89
CA GLN A 283 1.87 -2.21 -41.98
C GLN A 283 1.30 -1.32 -43.10
N GLU A 284 1.73 -0.06 -43.16
CA GLU A 284 1.26 0.90 -44.17
C GLU A 284 1.75 0.51 -45.58
N GLU A 285 2.99 0.03 -45.68
CA GLU A 285 3.61 -0.33 -46.96
C GLU A 285 3.03 -1.62 -47.56
N SER A 286 2.57 -2.54 -46.70
CA SER A 286 1.98 -3.82 -47.10
C SER A 286 0.46 -3.86 -47.08
N GLN A 287 -0.19 -2.84 -46.51
CA GLN A 287 -1.63 -2.81 -46.26
C GLN A 287 -2.11 -4.03 -45.45
N CYS A 288 -1.28 -4.52 -44.53
CA CYS A 288 -1.60 -5.63 -43.63
C CYS A 288 -1.65 -5.11 -42.20
N PHE A 289 -2.80 -5.29 -41.55
CA PHE A 289 -3.08 -4.81 -40.21
C PHE A 289 -3.41 -6.00 -39.29
N PRO A 290 -2.45 -6.46 -38.47
CA PRO A 290 -2.68 -7.57 -37.54
C PRO A 290 -3.87 -7.33 -36.62
N LYS A 291 -4.61 -8.40 -36.31
CA LYS A 291 -5.80 -8.35 -35.47
C LYS A 291 -5.45 -7.99 -34.02
N CYS A 292 -6.21 -7.07 -33.45
CA CYS A 292 -6.13 -6.67 -32.04
C CYS A 292 -7.50 -6.71 -31.36
N PRO A 293 -7.55 -6.81 -30.02
CA PRO A 293 -8.80 -6.71 -29.27
C PRO A 293 -9.49 -5.37 -29.54
N THR A 294 -10.81 -5.33 -29.38
CA THR A 294 -11.61 -4.15 -29.68
C THR A 294 -11.09 -2.89 -28.96
N GLY A 295 -10.72 -1.87 -29.74
CA GLY A 295 -10.24 -0.59 -29.23
C GLY A 295 -8.72 -0.50 -29.02
N MET A 296 -7.98 -1.60 -29.20
CA MET A 296 -6.51 -1.59 -29.24
C MET A 296 -6.01 -1.48 -30.69
N GLN A 297 -4.77 -1.00 -30.85
CA GLN A 297 -4.07 -0.93 -32.12
C GLN A 297 -2.76 -1.73 -32.06
N TYR A 298 -2.42 -2.41 -33.15
CA TYR A 298 -1.14 -3.10 -33.25
C TYR A 298 0.00 -2.08 -33.28
N SER A 299 1.12 -2.46 -32.68
CA SER A 299 2.35 -1.69 -32.65
C SER A 299 3.52 -2.63 -32.89
N GLU A 300 4.39 -2.26 -33.82
CA GLU A 300 5.60 -3.01 -34.17
C GLU A 300 6.65 -2.98 -33.07
N CYS A 301 6.56 -1.98 -32.18
CA CYS A 301 7.45 -1.81 -31.06
C CYS A 301 6.74 -1.09 -29.92
N THR A 302 6.45 -1.82 -28.86
CA THR A 302 5.92 -1.28 -27.62
C THR A 302 6.61 -1.92 -26.42
N LYS A 303 6.54 -1.26 -25.26
CA LYS A 303 7.09 -1.82 -24.02
C LYS A 303 6.22 -3.00 -23.60
N SER A 304 6.84 -4.09 -23.12
CA SER A 304 6.15 -5.31 -22.64
C SER A 304 4.99 -5.03 -21.68
N CYS A 305 5.10 -3.99 -20.86
CA CYS A 305 4.04 -3.58 -19.95
C CYS A 305 3.03 -2.63 -20.59
N SER A 306 1.76 -3.00 -20.49
CA SER A 306 0.63 -2.12 -20.84
C SER A 306 0.33 -1.15 -19.70
N THR A 307 0.16 0.14 -20.02
CA THR A 307 -0.39 1.13 -19.08
C THR A 307 -1.87 0.82 -18.82
N THR A 308 -2.20 0.47 -17.59
CA THR A 308 -3.57 0.19 -17.16
C THR A 308 -4.08 1.28 -16.23
N CYS A 309 -5.40 1.34 -16.03
CA CYS A 309 -6.02 2.24 -15.04
C CYS A 309 -5.47 2.06 -13.62
N HIS A 310 -5.02 0.85 -13.28
CA HIS A 310 -4.47 0.51 -11.96
C HIS A 310 -2.96 0.76 -11.88
N SER A 311 -2.29 1.04 -13.01
CA SER A 311 -0.84 1.15 -13.07
C SER A 311 -0.42 2.15 -14.14
N LEU A 312 -0.83 3.42 -13.96
CA LEU A 312 -0.55 4.52 -14.89
C LEU A 312 0.94 4.80 -15.08
N ASN A 313 1.76 4.59 -14.05
CA ASN A 313 3.21 4.85 -14.06
C ASN A 313 4.06 3.59 -14.30
N ILE A 314 3.46 2.46 -14.72
CA ILE A 314 4.17 1.18 -14.85
C ILE A 314 5.35 1.23 -15.82
N GLN A 315 5.32 2.15 -16.79
CA GLN A 315 6.37 2.29 -17.79
C GLN A 315 7.71 2.83 -17.24
N GLU A 316 7.75 3.36 -16.02
CA GLU A 316 8.98 3.77 -15.33
C GLU A 316 9.74 2.58 -14.72
N VAL A 317 9.06 1.45 -14.48
CA VAL A 317 9.61 0.24 -13.85
C VAL A 317 9.92 -0.84 -14.89
N CYS A 318 9.27 -0.79 -16.05
CA CYS A 318 9.38 -1.83 -17.06
C CYS A 318 10.70 -1.77 -17.82
N LYS A 319 11.26 -2.96 -18.07
CA LYS A 319 12.44 -3.15 -18.91
C LYS A 319 12.20 -2.51 -20.28
N GLU A 320 13.22 -1.87 -20.83
CA GLU A 320 13.18 -1.24 -22.16
C GLU A 320 13.25 -2.26 -23.29
N ASP A 321 12.42 -3.30 -23.21
CA ASP A 321 12.35 -4.34 -24.22
C ASP A 321 11.25 -3.97 -25.23
N CYS A 322 11.67 -3.71 -26.46
CA CYS A 322 10.77 -3.51 -27.60
C CYS A 322 10.15 -4.87 -27.96
N MET A 323 8.82 -4.96 -27.94
CA MET A 323 8.06 -6.15 -28.34
C MET A 323 6.91 -5.74 -29.25
N ASP A 324 6.52 -6.60 -30.21
CA ASP A 324 5.31 -6.34 -30.99
C ASP A 324 4.07 -6.70 -30.20
N GLY A 325 2.97 -5.99 -30.47
CA GLY A 325 1.66 -6.37 -29.94
C GLY A 325 0.65 -5.25 -29.95
N CYS A 326 -0.48 -5.50 -29.30
CA CYS A 326 -1.60 -4.58 -29.24
C CYS A 326 -1.49 -3.66 -28.04
N ARG A 327 -1.60 -2.35 -28.29
CA ARG A 327 -1.60 -1.31 -27.27
C ARG A 327 -2.81 -0.40 -27.40
N CYS A 328 -3.15 0.31 -26.32
CA CYS A 328 -4.11 1.39 -26.45
C CYS A 328 -3.57 2.53 -27.33
N PRO A 329 -4.45 3.20 -28.10
CA PRO A 329 -4.11 4.42 -28.83
C PRO A 329 -3.48 5.47 -27.91
N VAL A 330 -2.71 6.37 -28.51
CA VAL A 330 -2.05 7.46 -27.77
C VAL A 330 -3.08 8.26 -26.96
N GLY A 331 -2.81 8.45 -25.66
CA GLY A 331 -3.70 9.15 -24.73
C GLY A 331 -4.65 8.26 -23.92
N LYS A 332 -4.82 6.99 -24.31
CA LYS A 332 -5.72 6.04 -23.62
C LYS A 332 -4.97 4.99 -22.81
N VAL A 333 -5.63 4.46 -21.80
CA VAL A 333 -5.14 3.40 -20.91
C VAL A 333 -6.07 2.20 -20.91
N LEU A 334 -5.54 1.02 -20.56
CA LEU A 334 -6.30 -0.23 -20.55
C LEU A 334 -7.07 -0.38 -19.23
N ASP A 335 -8.39 -0.58 -19.33
CA ASP A 335 -9.28 -0.90 -18.22
C ASP A 335 -10.01 -2.22 -18.49
N GLY A 336 -9.64 -3.28 -17.76
CA GLY A 336 -10.04 -4.64 -18.10
C GLY A 336 -9.61 -5.02 -19.52
N THR A 337 -10.56 -5.04 -20.45
CA THR A 337 -10.35 -5.37 -21.87
C THR A 337 -10.53 -4.18 -22.83
N ARG A 338 -10.78 -2.97 -22.31
CA ARG A 338 -11.14 -1.79 -23.12
C ARG A 338 -10.15 -0.66 -22.94
N CYS A 339 -9.89 0.08 -24.03
CA CYS A 339 -9.12 1.31 -23.97
C CYS A 339 -10.01 2.49 -23.63
N VAL A 340 -9.75 3.13 -22.50
CA VAL A 340 -10.51 4.26 -21.97
C VAL A 340 -9.59 5.47 -21.76
N GLU A 341 -10.18 6.66 -21.71
CA GLU A 341 -9.45 7.84 -21.23
C GLU A 341 -9.13 7.67 -19.75
N VAL A 342 -8.06 8.29 -19.27
CA VAL A 342 -7.65 8.21 -17.85
C VAL A 342 -8.76 8.67 -16.89
N SER A 343 -9.58 9.64 -17.31
CA SER A 343 -10.75 10.12 -16.55
C SER A 343 -11.94 9.16 -16.52
N GLN A 344 -11.88 8.08 -17.32
CA GLN A 344 -12.94 7.08 -17.44
C GLN A 344 -12.53 5.73 -16.86
N CYS A 345 -11.44 5.69 -16.09
CA CYS A 345 -10.97 4.48 -15.42
C CYS A 345 -11.98 3.98 -14.39
N SER A 346 -12.35 2.70 -14.48
CA SER A 346 -13.06 2.03 -13.39
C SER A 346 -12.12 1.79 -12.20
N CYS A 347 -12.68 1.83 -10.99
CA CYS A 347 -11.97 1.52 -9.76
C CYS A 347 -12.40 0.14 -9.27
N VAL A 348 -11.47 -0.68 -8.77
CA VAL A 348 -11.78 -1.98 -8.16
C VAL A 348 -11.59 -1.91 -6.66
N HIS A 349 -12.68 -2.14 -5.92
CA HIS A 349 -12.66 -2.13 -4.46
C HIS A 349 -13.26 -3.43 -3.92
N MET A 350 -12.49 -4.16 -3.08
CA MET A 350 -12.86 -5.49 -2.57
C MET A 350 -13.33 -6.46 -3.68
N GLY A 351 -12.70 -6.40 -4.86
CA GLY A 351 -13.03 -7.25 -6.01
C GLY A 351 -14.28 -6.83 -6.81
N ARG A 352 -14.90 -5.68 -6.52
CA ARG A 352 -16.01 -5.11 -7.29
C ARG A 352 -15.57 -3.91 -8.11
N HIS A 353 -16.02 -3.83 -9.35
CA HIS A 353 -15.77 -2.69 -10.24
C HIS A 353 -16.78 -1.56 -10.00
N PHE A 354 -16.28 -0.34 -9.91
CA PHE A 354 -17.06 0.88 -9.74
C PHE A 354 -16.83 1.81 -10.92
N PRO A 355 -17.91 2.39 -11.50
CA PRO A 355 -17.77 3.34 -12.60
C PRO A 355 -17.15 4.66 -12.13
N PRO A 356 -16.58 5.45 -13.06
CA PRO A 356 -15.94 6.72 -12.75
C PRO A 356 -16.87 7.66 -11.99
N GLY A 357 -16.36 8.30 -10.94
CA GLY A 357 -17.13 9.20 -10.06
C GLY A 357 -17.99 8.51 -8.99
N SER A 358 -17.85 7.19 -8.82
CA SER A 358 -18.42 6.47 -7.68
C SER A 358 -17.72 6.86 -6.38
N SER A 359 -18.47 6.97 -5.28
CA SER A 359 -17.93 7.18 -3.94
C SER A 359 -18.11 5.93 -3.08
N ILE A 360 -17.04 5.53 -2.41
CA ILE A 360 -17.06 4.43 -1.44
C ILE A 360 -16.70 5.04 -0.08
N SER A 361 -17.56 4.81 0.91
CA SER A 361 -17.32 5.24 2.28
C SER A 361 -16.62 4.11 3.03
N GLN A 362 -15.39 4.34 3.44
CA GLN A 362 -14.67 3.49 4.40
C GLN A 362 -14.40 4.28 5.68
N ASP A 363 -14.21 3.56 6.79
CA ASP A 363 -13.98 4.10 8.14
C ASP A 363 -12.92 5.23 8.15
N CYS A 364 -13.43 6.46 8.23
CA CYS A 364 -12.73 7.75 8.26
C CYS A 364 -12.19 8.35 6.93
N ASN A 365 -12.48 7.78 5.75
CA ASN A 365 -12.23 8.46 4.46
C ASN A 365 -13.36 8.22 3.43
N THR A 366 -13.84 9.30 2.82
CA THR A 366 -14.67 9.22 1.60
C THR A 366 -13.73 9.31 0.41
N CYS A 367 -13.47 8.20 -0.27
CA CYS A 367 -12.62 8.20 -1.46
C CYS A 367 -13.43 8.70 -2.66
N TRP A 368 -12.86 9.66 -3.39
CA TRP A 368 -13.41 10.17 -4.64
C TRP A 368 -12.48 9.70 -5.75
N ASP A 369 -13.03 9.08 -6.78
CA ASP A 369 -12.26 8.68 -7.95
C ASP A 369 -11.66 9.92 -8.63
N HIS A 370 -10.33 10.02 -8.56
CA HIS A 370 -9.53 10.86 -9.43
C HIS A 370 -8.67 9.95 -10.29
N ASN A 371 -9.10 9.72 -11.53
CA ASN A 371 -8.28 9.11 -12.57
C ASN A 371 -7.78 7.69 -12.22
N GLY A 372 -8.60 6.86 -11.56
CA GLY A 372 -8.27 5.45 -11.31
C GLY A 372 -7.25 5.18 -10.20
N GLN A 373 -6.82 6.19 -9.43
CA GLN A 373 -5.97 6.00 -8.24
C GLN A 373 -6.80 6.04 -6.95
N GLU A 374 -6.85 4.93 -6.21
CA GLU A 374 -7.08 4.99 -4.77
C GLU A 374 -5.80 5.55 -4.12
N ARG A 375 -5.88 6.68 -3.39
CA ARG A 375 -4.76 7.16 -2.57
C ARG A 375 -5.11 7.14 -1.08
N PRO A 376 -4.67 6.11 -0.35
CA PRO A 376 -4.27 6.23 1.05
C PRO A 376 -2.74 6.46 1.13
N VAL A 377 -2.31 7.25 2.10
CA VAL A 377 -0.90 7.59 2.36
C VAL A 377 -0.15 6.37 2.94
N VAL A 378 0.88 5.93 2.20
CA VAL A 378 2.04 5.08 2.59
C VAL A 378 1.78 3.63 3.00
N SER A 379 2.22 2.70 2.14
CA SER A 379 3.05 1.57 2.56
C SER A 379 3.97 1.17 1.40
N VAL A 380 5.27 1.47 1.53
CA VAL A 380 6.31 0.92 0.68
C VAL A 380 6.53 -0.52 1.12
N GLU A 381 6.23 -1.48 0.25
CA GLU A 381 6.75 -2.84 0.39
C GLU A 381 8.25 -2.83 0.09
N THR A 382 9.06 -2.88 1.14
CA THR A 382 10.45 -3.32 1.03
C THR A 382 10.58 -4.63 1.78
N THR A 383 10.73 -5.73 1.04
CA THR A 383 11.30 -6.97 1.56
C THR A 383 12.76 -6.72 1.94
N MET A 384 13.00 -6.22 3.15
CA MET A 384 14.31 -6.20 3.79
C MET A 384 14.16 -6.75 5.22
N VAL A 385 14.77 -7.93 5.45
CA VAL A 385 14.98 -8.67 6.70
C VAL A 385 14.32 -8.04 7.95
N THR A 386 13.11 -8.51 8.29
CA THR A 386 12.30 -8.08 9.45
C THR A 386 13.08 -8.03 10.77
N LYS A 387 14.05 -8.94 10.94
CA LYS A 387 14.96 -9.00 12.09
C LYS A 387 15.89 -7.79 12.18
N ALA A 388 16.46 -7.34 11.07
CA ALA A 388 17.35 -6.17 11.03
C ALA A 388 16.58 -4.88 11.34
N PHE A 389 15.34 -4.78 10.83
CA PHE A 389 14.42 -3.69 11.15
C PHE A 389 14.06 -3.67 12.64
N GLY A 390 13.65 -4.80 13.24
CA GLY A 390 13.37 -4.84 14.68
C GLY A 390 14.59 -4.49 15.55
N GLN A 391 15.79 -4.89 15.11
CA GLN A 391 17.05 -4.60 15.81
C GLN A 391 17.50 -3.15 15.72
N SER A 392 17.05 -2.38 14.71
CA SER A 392 17.36 -0.95 14.58
C SER A 392 16.57 -0.06 15.55
N TRP A 393 15.53 -0.59 16.20
CA TRP A 393 14.70 0.14 17.18
C TRP A 393 15.06 -0.15 18.65
N ARG A 394 16.28 -0.67 18.92
CA ARG A 394 16.74 -0.93 20.30
C ARG A 394 16.99 0.38 21.05
N ILE A 395 16.39 0.49 22.23
CA ILE A 395 16.47 1.69 23.08
C ILE A 395 17.69 1.61 24.04
N ASN A 396 18.11 0.40 24.43
CA ASN A 396 19.24 0.16 25.34
C ASN A 396 20.42 -0.53 24.61
N GLY A 397 21.64 -0.06 24.88
CA GLY A 397 22.88 -0.53 24.23
C GLY A 397 23.36 -1.93 24.63
N ASP A 398 22.91 -2.45 25.78
CA ASP A 398 23.30 -3.75 26.34
C ASP A 398 22.42 -4.94 25.87
N CYS A 399 21.51 -4.71 24.92
CA CYS A 399 20.65 -5.78 24.40
C CYS A 399 21.45 -6.72 23.47
N ASP A 400 21.91 -7.85 24.04
CA ASP A 400 22.71 -8.86 23.34
C ASP A 400 21.97 -9.47 22.14
N SER A 401 22.71 -9.68 21.05
CA SER A 401 22.18 -10.13 19.74
C SER A 401 22.26 -11.65 19.53
N GLY A 402 22.59 -12.38 20.59
CA GLY A 402 23.06 -13.77 20.53
C GLY A 402 22.03 -14.87 20.24
N HIS A 403 20.73 -14.60 20.16
CA HIS A 403 19.76 -15.67 19.92
C HIS A 403 19.39 -15.83 18.43
N LYS A 404 20.00 -16.84 17.80
CA LYS A 404 19.46 -17.50 16.61
C LYS A 404 18.29 -18.40 17.03
N TYR A 405 17.07 -17.86 17.06
CA TYR A 405 15.88 -18.70 16.94
C TYR A 405 15.56 -18.85 15.45
N GLU A 406 16.17 -19.85 14.83
CA GLU A 406 15.87 -20.27 13.45
C GLU A 406 14.95 -21.50 13.41
N ASN A 407 14.52 -22.02 14.56
CA ASN A 407 13.71 -23.23 14.61
C ASN A 407 12.25 -22.91 14.95
N ASP A 408 11.32 -23.41 14.13
CA ASP A 408 9.89 -23.44 14.45
C ASP A 408 9.71 -23.99 15.88
N PRO A 409 9.09 -23.25 16.82
CA PRO A 409 8.82 -23.71 18.18
C PRO A 409 8.08 -25.04 18.22
N CYS A 410 7.25 -25.32 17.21
CA CYS A 410 6.56 -26.60 17.06
C CYS A 410 7.51 -27.75 16.70
N ALA A 411 8.61 -27.49 15.99
CA ALA A 411 9.65 -28.48 15.73
C ALA A 411 10.48 -28.79 16.99
N VAL A 412 10.65 -27.81 17.88
CA VAL A 412 11.34 -27.96 19.17
C VAL A 412 10.46 -28.66 20.21
N ASN A 413 9.14 -28.40 20.17
CA ASN A 413 8.16 -28.96 21.08
C ASN A 413 7.13 -29.88 20.37
N PRO A 414 7.56 -31.02 19.77
CA PRO A 414 6.71 -31.86 18.93
C PRO A 414 5.48 -32.42 19.66
N LYS A 415 5.54 -32.59 21.00
CA LYS A 415 4.41 -33.05 21.83
C LYS A 415 3.23 -32.05 21.85
N ARG A 416 3.49 -30.78 21.55
CA ARG A 416 2.49 -29.70 21.58
C ARG A 416 1.85 -29.43 20.22
N VAL A 417 2.43 -29.95 19.14
CA VAL A 417 1.98 -29.70 17.76
C VAL A 417 0.55 -30.11 17.55
N ARG A 418 0.19 -31.32 17.99
CA ARG A 418 -1.18 -31.84 17.83
C ARG A 418 -2.20 -30.95 18.57
N PHE A 419 -1.90 -30.57 19.81
CA PHE A 419 -2.74 -29.66 20.58
C PHE A 419 -2.84 -28.28 19.91
N ALA A 420 -1.73 -27.72 19.44
CA ALA A 420 -1.70 -26.43 18.76
C ALA A 420 -2.50 -26.43 17.45
N GLU A 421 -2.40 -27.48 16.65
CA GLU A 421 -3.15 -27.61 15.39
C GLU A 421 -4.65 -27.77 15.65
N GLU A 422 -5.03 -28.64 16.58
CA GLU A 422 -6.43 -28.85 16.97
C GLU A 422 -7.03 -27.58 17.58
N ALA A 423 -6.37 -26.98 18.57
CA ALA A 423 -6.88 -25.80 19.27
C ALA A 423 -6.93 -24.55 18.38
N CYS A 424 -5.93 -24.33 17.51
CA CYS A 424 -5.93 -23.18 16.60
C CYS A 424 -6.82 -23.38 15.36
N SER A 425 -7.23 -24.62 15.04
CA SER A 425 -8.20 -24.88 13.96
C SER A 425 -9.57 -24.27 14.24
N VAL A 426 -9.87 -23.93 15.49
CA VAL A 426 -11.09 -23.20 15.89
C VAL A 426 -11.22 -21.86 15.15
N ILE A 427 -10.13 -21.20 14.73
CA ILE A 427 -10.23 -19.98 13.90
C ILE A 427 -10.95 -20.26 12.56
N LEU A 428 -10.88 -21.49 12.05
CA LEU A 428 -11.54 -21.94 10.81
C LEU A 428 -12.96 -22.48 11.05
N SER A 429 -13.41 -22.57 12.30
CA SER A 429 -14.72 -23.11 12.65
C SER A 429 -15.87 -22.12 12.35
N ASP A 430 -17.10 -22.62 12.45
CA ASP A 430 -18.30 -21.84 12.21
C ASP A 430 -18.45 -20.67 13.18
N GLU A 431 -17.90 -20.79 14.40
CA GLU A 431 -17.85 -19.74 15.43
C GLU A 431 -17.19 -18.45 14.92
N PHE A 432 -16.26 -18.58 13.96
CA PHE A 432 -15.51 -17.49 13.35
C PHE A 432 -15.88 -17.22 11.88
N SER A 433 -16.80 -18.02 11.30
CA SER A 433 -17.17 -17.96 9.87
C SER A 433 -17.67 -16.60 9.40
N ALA A 434 -18.35 -15.86 10.28
CA ALA A 434 -18.85 -14.52 10.01
C ALA A 434 -17.73 -13.51 9.67
N CYS A 435 -16.47 -13.84 9.94
CA CYS A 435 -15.33 -12.99 9.63
C CYS A 435 -14.47 -13.45 8.46
N HIS A 436 -14.61 -14.71 8.01
CA HIS A 436 -13.67 -15.31 7.06
C HIS A 436 -13.61 -14.58 5.72
N PHE A 437 -14.71 -13.93 5.32
CA PHE A 437 -14.78 -13.13 4.09
C PHE A 437 -14.18 -11.72 4.24
N LEU A 438 -14.04 -11.21 5.47
CA LEU A 438 -13.45 -9.89 5.78
C LEU A 438 -11.96 -9.99 6.10
N LEU A 439 -11.56 -11.10 6.74
CA LEU A 439 -10.20 -11.37 7.19
C LEU A 439 -9.82 -12.80 6.86
N ASN A 440 -8.73 -12.98 6.10
CA ASN A 440 -8.16 -14.28 5.82
C ASN A 440 -7.70 -14.95 7.14
N PRO A 441 -8.29 -16.09 7.56
CA PRO A 441 -7.94 -16.74 8.82
C PRO A 441 -6.59 -17.48 8.78
N GLY A 442 -6.06 -17.82 7.60
CA GLY A 442 -4.86 -18.63 7.45
C GLY A 442 -3.59 -18.07 8.13
N PRO A 443 -3.26 -16.77 7.98
CA PRO A 443 -2.16 -16.14 8.72
C PRO A 443 -2.33 -16.21 10.25
N PHE A 444 -3.55 -15.96 10.76
CA PHE A 444 -3.84 -15.98 12.19
C PHE A 444 -3.73 -17.39 12.78
N GLN A 445 -4.17 -18.40 12.03
CA GLN A 445 -3.99 -19.80 12.42
C GLN A 445 -2.50 -20.19 12.53
N ARG A 446 -1.65 -19.75 11.59
CA ARG A 446 -0.20 -20.01 11.65
C ARG A 446 0.47 -19.33 12.84
N ILE A 447 0.09 -18.07 13.13
CA ILE A 447 0.59 -17.32 14.29
C ILE A 447 0.14 -18.00 15.58
N CYS A 448 -1.15 -18.37 15.70
CA CYS A 448 -1.68 -19.12 16.83
C CYS A 448 -0.89 -20.42 17.08
N ARG A 449 -0.64 -21.21 16.02
CA ARG A 449 0.14 -22.46 16.13
C ARG A 449 1.54 -22.18 16.65
N TYR A 450 2.20 -21.17 16.12
CA TYR A 450 3.54 -20.75 16.55
C TYR A 450 3.55 -20.36 18.04
N ASP A 451 2.63 -19.50 18.46
CA ASP A 451 2.54 -18.99 19.84
C ASP A 451 2.22 -20.11 20.84
N VAL A 452 1.26 -20.98 20.55
CA VAL A 452 0.89 -22.11 21.41
C VAL A 452 2.05 -23.10 21.58
N CYS A 453 2.85 -23.32 20.53
CA CYS A 453 4.04 -24.16 20.61
C CYS A 453 5.21 -23.51 21.36
N ALA A 454 5.33 -22.17 21.28
CA ALA A 454 6.40 -21.40 21.92
C ALA A 454 6.14 -21.11 23.40
N CYS A 455 4.87 -21.05 23.80
CA CYS A 455 4.45 -20.54 25.09
C CYS A 455 4.61 -21.55 26.23
N VAL A 456 4.81 -21.07 27.46
CA VAL A 456 4.90 -21.94 28.65
C VAL A 456 3.51 -22.50 29.00
N ASP A 457 2.50 -21.63 29.02
CA ASP A 457 1.09 -21.96 29.21
C ASP A 457 0.35 -21.92 27.86
N SER A 458 0.04 -23.11 27.33
CA SER A 458 -0.56 -23.26 26.01
C SER A 458 -2.00 -22.72 25.94
N GLU A 459 -2.72 -22.62 27.05
CA GLU A 459 -4.12 -22.16 27.08
C GLU A 459 -4.22 -20.63 27.06
N GLU A 460 -3.37 -19.94 27.82
CA GLU A 460 -3.31 -18.47 27.84
C GLU A 460 -2.91 -17.90 26.46
N CYS A 461 -1.90 -18.51 25.83
CA CYS A 461 -1.42 -18.09 24.51
C CYS A 461 -2.42 -18.42 23.39
N LEU A 462 -3.16 -19.53 23.49
CA LEU A 462 -4.28 -19.83 22.60
C LEU A 462 -5.34 -18.73 22.66
N CYS A 463 -5.79 -18.37 23.86
CA CYS A 463 -6.86 -17.39 24.03
C CYS A 463 -6.46 -15.99 23.58
N THR A 464 -5.19 -15.62 23.74
CA THR A 464 -4.65 -14.36 23.24
C THR A 464 -4.66 -14.31 21.71
N ALA A 465 -4.26 -15.41 21.06
CA ALA A 465 -4.28 -15.50 19.60
C ALA A 465 -5.70 -15.48 19.01
N LEU A 466 -6.65 -16.17 19.65
CA LEU A 466 -8.07 -16.13 19.27
C LEU A 466 -8.67 -14.73 19.45
N SER A 467 -8.36 -14.04 20.57
CA SER A 467 -8.82 -12.67 20.79
C SER A 467 -8.27 -11.68 19.77
N ALA A 468 -7.05 -11.89 19.27
CA ALA A 468 -6.46 -11.03 18.24
C ALA A 468 -7.26 -11.10 16.92
N TYR A 469 -7.69 -12.30 16.51
CA TYR A 469 -8.54 -12.45 15.33
C TYR A 469 -9.94 -11.87 15.56
N ALA A 470 -10.54 -12.10 16.73
CA ALA A 470 -11.83 -11.52 17.10
C ALA A 470 -11.81 -9.98 17.16
N ALA A 471 -10.74 -9.39 17.71
CA ALA A 471 -10.57 -7.94 17.78
C ALA A 471 -10.38 -7.32 16.39
N ALA A 472 -9.58 -7.94 15.52
CA ALA A 472 -9.46 -7.52 14.14
C ALA A 472 -10.81 -7.59 13.39
N CYS A 473 -11.62 -8.59 13.72
CA CYS A 473 -12.98 -8.72 13.18
C CYS A 473 -13.93 -7.62 13.67
N ALA A 474 -13.89 -7.33 14.97
CA ALA A 474 -14.67 -6.27 15.59
C ALA A 474 -14.31 -4.89 15.03
N ALA A 475 -13.03 -4.66 14.72
CA ALA A 475 -12.55 -3.46 14.03
C ALA A 475 -13.11 -3.31 12.60
N ARG A 476 -13.64 -4.38 12.00
CA ARG A 476 -14.36 -4.39 10.71
C ARG A 476 -15.89 -4.42 10.89
N GLY A 477 -16.37 -4.16 12.11
CA GLY A 477 -17.79 -4.07 12.44
C GLY A 477 -18.50 -5.41 12.67
N VAL A 478 -17.79 -6.54 12.67
CA VAL A 478 -18.38 -7.87 12.91
C VAL A 478 -18.01 -8.36 14.31
N LEU A 479 -19.01 -8.51 15.18
CA LEU A 479 -18.85 -8.99 16.55
C LEU A 479 -19.03 -10.50 16.64
N LEU A 480 -17.97 -11.19 17.05
CA LEU A 480 -17.98 -12.65 17.21
C LEU A 480 -18.30 -13.03 18.67
N SER A 481 -19.23 -13.96 18.86
CA SER A 481 -19.56 -14.53 20.18
C SER A 481 -18.86 -15.87 20.36
N TRP A 482 -17.53 -15.83 20.50
CA TRP A 482 -16.67 -17.03 20.41
C TRP A 482 -16.25 -17.60 21.77
N ARG A 483 -16.29 -16.82 22.85
CA ARG A 483 -15.94 -17.30 24.20
C ARG A 483 -17.08 -18.11 24.82
N SER A 484 -16.74 -19.21 25.47
CA SER A 484 -17.69 -20.09 26.17
C SER A 484 -17.05 -20.73 27.40
N HIS A 485 -17.84 -21.46 28.20
CA HIS A 485 -17.32 -22.17 29.38
C HIS A 485 -16.21 -23.19 29.04
N SER A 486 -16.20 -23.71 27.81
CA SER A 486 -15.20 -24.67 27.33
C SER A 486 -14.13 -24.04 26.42
N LEU A 487 -14.23 -22.75 26.10
CA LEU A 487 -13.31 -22.06 25.20
C LEU A 487 -13.06 -20.64 25.71
N CYS A 488 -11.90 -20.45 26.35
CA CYS A 488 -11.39 -19.14 26.77
C CYS A 488 -12.37 -18.33 27.64
N GLU A 489 -12.95 -18.97 28.66
CA GLU A 489 -13.89 -18.36 29.61
C GLU A 489 -13.28 -17.11 30.28
N MET A 490 -13.98 -15.98 30.21
CA MET A 490 -13.60 -14.73 30.87
C MET A 490 -14.40 -14.56 32.18
N LYS A 491 -13.70 -14.42 33.31
CA LYS A 491 -14.32 -14.20 34.62
C LYS A 491 -14.19 -12.75 35.05
N CYS A 492 -15.32 -12.05 35.12
CA CYS A 492 -15.37 -10.65 35.54
C CYS A 492 -15.62 -10.54 37.05
N THR A 493 -14.90 -9.64 37.71
CA THR A 493 -15.01 -9.35 39.16
C THR A 493 -15.62 -7.96 39.39
N GLY A 494 -16.06 -7.65 40.61
CA GLY A 494 -16.60 -6.32 40.96
C GLY A 494 -17.98 -6.01 40.37
N GLY A 495 -18.76 -7.03 40.02
CA GLY A 495 -20.11 -6.88 39.43
C GLY A 495 -20.10 -6.48 37.95
N GLN A 496 -18.94 -6.55 37.29
CA GLN A 496 -18.78 -6.38 35.86
C GLN A 496 -19.31 -7.60 35.09
N VAL A 497 -19.72 -7.37 33.85
CA VAL A 497 -20.16 -8.38 32.89
C VAL A 497 -19.22 -8.41 31.70
N TYR A 498 -18.98 -9.60 31.16
CA TYR A 498 -18.18 -9.74 29.95
C TYR A 498 -18.97 -9.22 28.75
N GLU A 499 -18.35 -8.34 27.96
CA GLU A 499 -18.88 -7.88 26.68
C GLU A 499 -17.81 -8.09 25.61
N ALA A 500 -18.20 -8.72 24.49
CA ALA A 500 -17.34 -8.90 23.32
C ALA A 500 -17.01 -7.56 22.62
N CYS A 501 -17.75 -6.51 22.96
CA CYS A 501 -17.57 -5.16 22.45
C CYS A 501 -18.11 -4.16 23.48
N GLY A 502 -17.25 -3.67 24.36
CA GLY A 502 -17.56 -2.61 25.31
C GLY A 502 -16.78 -1.33 25.00
N SER A 503 -17.29 -0.21 25.53
CA SER A 503 -16.61 1.09 25.43
C SER A 503 -15.83 1.34 26.71
N VAL A 504 -14.50 1.44 26.59
CA VAL A 504 -13.61 1.81 27.71
C VAL A 504 -13.91 3.23 28.21
N CYS A 505 -14.26 4.13 27.28
CA CYS A 505 -14.52 5.53 27.54
C CYS A 505 -15.89 5.85 28.19
N GLN A 506 -16.85 4.93 28.24
CA GLN A 506 -18.24 5.24 28.66
C GLN A 506 -18.71 4.50 29.92
N ARG A 507 -17.84 3.72 30.56
CA ARG A 507 -18.22 2.78 31.63
C ARG A 507 -17.48 3.01 32.96
N THR A 508 -16.79 4.14 33.13
CA THR A 508 -16.07 4.51 34.36
C THR A 508 -16.68 5.74 35.02
N CYS A 509 -16.57 5.90 36.34
CA CYS A 509 -17.09 7.11 37.02
C CYS A 509 -16.40 8.38 36.51
N ARG A 510 -15.12 8.29 36.11
CA ARG A 510 -14.35 9.41 35.56
C ARG A 510 -14.89 9.90 34.21
N SER A 511 -15.44 9.00 33.40
CA SER A 511 -16.02 9.37 32.10
C SER A 511 -17.21 10.34 32.23
N LEU A 512 -17.96 10.26 33.33
CA LEU A 512 -19.11 11.14 33.60
C LEU A 512 -18.70 12.59 33.86
N SER A 513 -17.46 12.83 34.28
CA SER A 513 -16.93 14.17 34.54
C SER A 513 -16.40 14.90 33.30
N GLY A 514 -16.47 14.28 32.11
CA GLY A 514 -16.32 14.97 30.83
C GLY A 514 -14.89 15.19 30.31
N LEU A 515 -13.85 14.62 30.94
CA LEU A 515 -12.45 14.80 30.52
C LEU A 515 -11.63 13.52 30.73
N GLU A 516 -11.66 12.61 29.77
CA GLU A 516 -10.53 11.69 29.54
C GLU A 516 -9.70 12.16 28.34
N PRO A 517 -8.41 12.51 28.53
CA PRO A 517 -7.48 12.71 27.43
C PRO A 517 -7.38 11.41 26.60
N GLY A 518 -7.90 11.42 25.38
CA GLY A 518 -7.90 10.25 24.49
C GLY A 518 -9.28 9.81 24.00
N CYS A 519 -10.35 10.13 24.72
CA CYS A 519 -11.73 9.77 24.35
C CYS A 519 -12.40 10.85 23.47
N LYS A 520 -11.70 11.33 22.43
CA LYS A 520 -12.27 12.28 21.45
C LYS A 520 -13.06 11.53 20.37
N GLY A 521 -14.30 11.16 20.69
CA GLY A 521 -15.33 10.81 19.70
C GLY A 521 -15.27 9.43 19.05
N GLU A 522 -14.17 8.69 19.13
CA GLU A 522 -14.10 7.32 18.60
C GLU A 522 -14.50 6.28 19.67
N LYS A 523 -15.62 5.58 19.43
CA LYS A 523 -16.02 4.41 20.19
C LYS A 523 -15.12 3.24 19.78
N ALA A 524 -13.95 3.11 20.39
CA ALA A 524 -13.16 1.89 20.27
C ALA A 524 -13.95 0.72 20.88
N CYS A 525 -14.26 -0.27 20.05
CA CYS A 525 -14.89 -1.52 20.46
C CYS A 525 -13.80 -2.43 21.01
N GLU A 526 -13.76 -2.59 22.34
CA GLU A 526 -12.79 -3.47 22.98
C GLU A 526 -13.50 -4.61 23.71
N GLU A 527 -12.99 -5.83 23.54
CA GLU A 527 -13.45 -7.00 24.27
C GLU A 527 -12.95 -6.93 25.72
N GLY A 528 -13.82 -7.18 26.70
CA GLY A 528 -13.43 -7.06 28.11
C GLY A 528 -14.57 -7.20 29.11
N CYS A 529 -14.25 -6.90 30.37
CA CYS A 529 -15.22 -6.82 31.45
C CYS A 529 -15.64 -5.37 31.65
N PHE A 530 -16.95 -5.12 31.62
CA PHE A 530 -17.50 -3.77 31.75
C PHE A 530 -18.66 -3.75 32.74
N CYS A 531 -18.91 -2.61 33.37
CA CYS A 531 -20.10 -2.46 34.20
C CYS A 531 -21.38 -2.53 33.34
N PRO A 532 -22.44 -3.21 33.78
CA PRO A 532 -23.68 -3.31 33.02
C PRO A 532 -24.32 -1.92 32.81
N ALA A 533 -25.17 -1.81 31.79
CA ALA A 533 -25.82 -0.54 31.43
C ALA A 533 -26.49 0.15 32.65
N GLY A 534 -26.19 1.43 32.84
CA GLY A 534 -26.65 2.22 33.99
C GLY A 534 -25.76 2.16 35.24
N LYS A 535 -24.67 1.40 35.21
CA LYS A 535 -23.62 1.37 36.24
C LYS A 535 -22.25 1.74 35.68
N TYR A 536 -21.37 2.17 36.58
CA TYR A 536 -20.05 2.73 36.28
C TYR A 536 -19.00 2.16 37.22
N LEU A 537 -17.80 1.92 36.70
CA LEU A 537 -16.69 1.41 37.49
C LEU A 537 -16.14 2.52 38.39
N SER A 538 -16.18 2.30 39.70
CA SER A 538 -15.57 3.18 40.70
C SER A 538 -14.05 3.04 40.74
N ASP A 539 -13.36 3.99 41.37
CA ASP A 539 -11.91 3.87 41.64
C ASP A 539 -11.54 2.66 42.52
N SER A 540 -12.52 2.08 43.24
CA SER A 540 -12.35 0.86 44.03
C SER A 540 -12.57 -0.43 43.24
N GLY A 541 -12.92 -0.35 41.95
CA GLY A 541 -13.12 -1.50 41.07
C GLY A 541 -14.51 -2.15 41.15
N GLU A 542 -15.51 -1.46 41.71
CA GLU A 542 -16.89 -1.97 41.81
C GLU A 542 -17.86 -1.20 40.90
N CYS A 543 -18.86 -1.90 40.36
CA CYS A 543 -19.90 -1.28 39.53
C CYS A 543 -20.98 -0.62 40.39
N VAL A 544 -20.95 0.71 40.43
CA VAL A 544 -21.87 1.57 41.19
C VAL A 544 -22.79 2.37 40.26
N THR A 545 -23.90 2.88 40.78
CA THR A 545 -24.80 3.77 40.02
C THR A 545 -24.22 5.19 39.96
N ALA A 546 -24.67 5.99 38.98
CA ALA A 546 -24.08 7.32 38.73
C ALA A 546 -24.11 8.25 39.96
N ASP A 547 -25.15 8.15 40.79
CA ASP A 547 -25.31 8.89 42.05
C ASP A 547 -24.24 8.57 43.11
N LEU A 548 -23.52 7.46 42.96
CA LEU A 548 -22.42 7.05 43.83
C LEU A 548 -21.04 7.33 43.20
N CYS A 549 -20.99 7.90 42.00
CA CYS A 549 -19.74 8.24 41.33
C CYS A 549 -19.13 9.55 41.85
N THR A 550 -17.82 9.52 42.08
CA THR A 550 -17.02 10.72 42.33
C THR A 550 -16.84 11.55 41.06
N CYS A 551 -16.78 12.87 41.20
CA CYS A 551 -16.55 13.78 40.08
C CYS A 551 -15.10 14.27 40.01
N LEU A 552 -14.51 14.35 38.81
CA LEU A 552 -13.18 14.91 38.57
C LEU A 552 -13.30 16.33 38.01
N HIS A 553 -12.74 17.31 38.69
CA HIS A 553 -12.74 18.72 38.24
C HIS A 553 -11.42 19.39 38.59
N ASP A 554 -10.78 20.01 37.60
CA ASP A 554 -9.43 20.59 37.68
C ASP A 554 -8.38 19.66 38.32
N GLY A 555 -8.46 18.36 37.98
CA GLY A 555 -7.51 17.35 38.46
C GLY A 555 -7.73 16.88 39.90
N GLN A 556 -8.83 17.30 40.55
CA GLN A 556 -9.19 16.90 41.92
C GLN A 556 -10.51 16.12 41.95
N LEU A 557 -10.58 15.10 42.83
CA LEU A 557 -11.75 14.23 43.01
C LEU A 557 -12.69 14.78 44.10
N TYR A 558 -13.98 14.85 43.77
CA TYR A 558 -15.07 15.29 44.62
C TYR A 558 -16.03 14.12 44.87
N GLN A 559 -16.53 13.98 46.09
CA GLN A 559 -17.49 12.95 46.46
C GLN A 559 -18.89 13.28 45.92
N PRO A 560 -19.77 12.29 45.77
CA PRO A 560 -21.13 12.54 45.32
C PRO A 560 -21.86 13.55 46.22
N ASN A 561 -22.53 14.53 45.60
CA ASN A 561 -23.19 15.68 46.25
C ASN A 561 -22.24 16.74 46.84
N ASP A 562 -20.93 16.62 46.65
CA ASP A 562 -20.01 17.70 47.01
C ASP A 562 -20.30 18.95 46.19
N VAL A 563 -20.29 20.11 46.87
CA VAL A 563 -20.49 21.42 46.25
C VAL A 563 -19.18 22.20 46.37
N TYR A 564 -18.61 22.52 45.21
CA TYR A 564 -17.42 23.34 45.04
C TYR A 564 -17.85 24.70 44.47
N ALA A 565 -17.39 25.79 45.07
CA ALA A 565 -17.71 27.14 44.60
C ALA A 565 -16.41 27.90 44.31
N ASP A 566 -16.20 28.25 43.04
CA ASP A 566 -15.18 29.20 42.60
C ASP A 566 -15.82 30.53 42.19
N HIS A 567 -15.02 31.57 41.96
CA HIS A 567 -15.42 32.98 41.98
C HIS A 567 -16.52 33.35 40.97
N ASN A 568 -16.85 32.47 40.01
CA ASN A 568 -17.91 32.65 39.00
C ASN A 568 -18.82 31.41 38.76
N SER A 569 -18.67 30.32 39.51
CA SER A 569 -19.46 29.11 39.30
C SER A 569 -19.65 28.32 40.59
N ILE A 570 -20.89 27.96 40.89
CA ILE A 570 -21.18 26.88 41.86
C ILE A 570 -21.25 25.60 41.05
N CYS A 571 -20.36 24.69 41.37
CA CYS A 571 -20.23 23.39 40.75
C CYS A 571 -20.67 22.34 41.76
N GLN A 572 -21.73 21.60 41.46
CA GLN A 572 -22.16 20.46 42.26
C GLN A 572 -21.79 19.17 41.56
N CYS A 573 -21.21 18.22 42.30
CA CYS A 573 -21.06 16.86 41.84
C CYS A 573 -22.41 16.17 41.89
N GLU A 574 -23.06 16.02 40.75
CA GLU A 574 -24.33 15.31 40.61
C GLU A 574 -24.15 14.19 39.59
N LYS A 575 -24.47 12.96 39.99
CA LYS A 575 -24.41 11.77 39.13
C LYS A 575 -23.05 11.59 38.42
N GLY A 576 -21.94 11.85 39.11
CA GLY A 576 -20.58 11.70 38.55
C GLY A 576 -20.16 12.82 37.58
N ALA A 577 -21.01 13.82 37.33
CA ALA A 577 -20.69 14.99 36.52
C ALA A 577 -20.66 16.27 37.39
N MET A 578 -19.71 17.16 37.11
CA MET A 578 -19.73 18.49 37.73
C MET A 578 -20.68 19.41 36.96
N HIS A 579 -21.74 19.85 37.63
CA HIS A 579 -22.66 20.85 37.10
C HIS A 579 -22.32 22.23 37.63
N CYS A 580 -21.63 23.01 36.81
CA CYS A 580 -21.26 24.40 37.06
C CYS A 580 -22.23 25.37 36.36
N SER A 581 -22.71 26.40 37.05
CA SER A 581 -23.54 27.45 36.43
C SER A 581 -22.72 28.36 35.48
N SER A 582 -23.09 28.50 34.18
CA SER A 582 -22.44 29.39 33.18
C SER A 582 -23.30 30.60 32.75
N PRO A 583 -22.70 31.73 32.30
CA PRO A 583 -23.40 32.84 31.66
C PRO A 583 -23.11 32.91 30.15
N GLU A 584 -24.13 32.75 29.29
CA GLU A 584 -24.28 33.27 27.88
C GLU A 584 -24.80 32.25 26.84
N THR A 585 -25.94 32.58 26.19
CA THR A 585 -26.27 32.30 24.77
C THR A 585 -27.27 33.34 24.25
N SER A 586 -26.92 34.15 23.24
CA SER A 586 -27.87 34.65 22.22
C SER A 586 -27.18 35.35 21.03
N ALA A 587 -27.23 34.74 19.84
CA ALA A 587 -27.32 35.35 18.49
C ALA A 587 -27.50 34.17 17.48
N SER A 588 -28.36 34.14 16.47
CA SER A 588 -29.05 35.18 15.70
C SER A 588 -30.31 34.61 15.00
N LEU A 589 -31.15 35.52 14.49
CA LEU A 589 -32.55 35.44 14.02
C LEU A 589 -32.80 34.63 12.73
N SER A 590 -34.05 34.14 12.54
CA SER A 590 -34.94 34.42 11.38
C SER A 590 -36.39 33.94 11.60
N ASP A 591 -37.31 34.90 11.51
CA ASP A 591 -38.77 34.94 11.32
C ASP A 591 -39.60 33.66 11.09
N LEU A 592 -40.75 33.55 11.78
CA LEU A 592 -42.11 33.65 11.19
C LEU A 592 -43.23 33.07 12.11
N PHE A 593 -44.28 33.89 12.33
CA PHE A 593 -45.68 33.59 12.75
C PHE A 593 -46.09 33.49 14.24
N TYR A 594 -46.93 34.48 14.61
CA TYR A 594 -48.10 34.51 15.51
C TYR A 594 -47.96 34.42 17.05
N ASP A 595 -48.72 35.32 17.66
CA ASP A 595 -49.14 35.48 19.07
C ASP A 595 -49.21 34.18 19.90
N ASP A 596 -48.80 34.20 21.17
CA ASP A 596 -49.65 34.70 22.27
C ASP A 596 -48.94 34.55 23.65
N ASP A 597 -49.16 35.57 24.46
CA ASP A 597 -49.26 35.67 25.92
C ASP A 597 -48.16 35.27 26.96
N PHE A 598 -48.00 36.25 27.88
CA PHE A 598 -47.52 36.28 29.28
C PHE A 598 -46.11 36.76 29.68
N THR A 599 -46.13 37.80 30.52
CA THR A 599 -45.07 38.59 31.18
C THR A 599 -44.82 38.12 32.65
N PRO A 600 -44.03 38.78 33.53
CA PRO A 600 -42.56 38.93 33.55
C PRO A 600 -41.87 38.79 34.97
N SER A 601 -40.53 38.87 34.99
CA SER A 601 -39.65 39.56 36.00
C SER A 601 -38.99 38.82 37.19
N ARG A 602 -37.64 38.88 37.24
CA ARG A 602 -36.86 39.50 38.35
C ARG A 602 -35.44 39.95 37.90
N VAL A 603 -35.07 41.15 38.33
CA VAL A 603 -33.96 42.03 37.87
C VAL A 603 -32.67 41.89 38.72
N ARG A 604 -31.48 41.98 38.09
CA ARG A 604 -30.12 42.08 38.71
C ARG A 604 -29.76 43.52 39.14
N ARG A 605 -29.00 43.70 40.23
CA ARG A 605 -28.34 44.98 40.61
C ARG A 605 -26.82 44.92 40.35
N SER A 606 -26.24 46.03 39.91
CA SER A 606 -24.81 46.21 39.57
C SER A 606 -23.96 46.72 40.76
N ALA A 607 -22.70 46.26 40.89
CA ALA A 607 -21.75 46.63 41.97
C ALA A 607 -20.68 47.67 41.54
N GLN A 608 -20.07 48.36 42.52
CA GLN A 608 -19.09 49.48 42.39
C GLN A 608 -17.62 49.02 42.62
N CYS A 609 -16.62 49.76 42.11
CA CYS A 609 -15.19 49.40 42.14
C CYS A 609 -14.54 49.60 43.52
N ALA A 610 -13.65 48.68 43.91
CA ALA A 610 -12.88 48.76 45.15
C ALA A 610 -11.63 49.65 44.99
N PRO A 611 -11.36 50.63 45.89
CA PRO A 611 -10.14 51.44 45.84
C PRO A 611 -8.87 50.57 45.91
N PRO A 612 -7.75 50.93 45.25
CA PRO A 612 -7.49 52.19 44.52
C PRO A 612 -7.99 52.23 43.07
N LEU A 613 -8.79 51.25 42.64
CA LEU A 613 -9.28 51.17 41.27
C LEU A 613 -10.37 52.20 40.99
N ILE A 614 -10.29 52.83 39.82
CA ILE A 614 -11.27 53.77 39.30
C ILE A 614 -12.13 53.09 38.23
N ARG A 615 -13.43 53.42 38.19
CA ARG A 615 -14.34 52.89 37.17
C ARG A 615 -14.22 53.72 35.90
N SER A 616 -13.82 53.12 34.78
CA SER A 616 -14.00 53.72 33.47
C SER A 616 -15.32 53.27 32.87
N ASN A 617 -16.06 54.21 32.30
CA ASN A 617 -17.33 53.97 31.61
C ASN A 617 -17.19 53.99 30.08
N CYS A 618 -15.94 54.00 29.57
CA CYS A 618 -15.67 54.03 28.14
C CYS A 618 -16.19 55.28 27.42
N ASP A 619 -15.98 56.44 28.05
CA ASP A 619 -16.26 57.73 27.46
C ASP A 619 -15.23 58.06 26.34
N VAL A 620 -15.58 58.99 25.45
CA VAL A 620 -14.81 59.25 24.21
C VAL A 620 -13.37 59.68 24.53
N GLY A 621 -12.40 58.82 24.18
CA GLY A 621 -10.96 59.04 24.41
C GLY A 621 -10.39 58.31 25.62
N GLU A 622 -11.20 57.56 26.37
CA GLU A 622 -10.75 56.69 27.46
C GLU A 622 -10.62 55.22 27.03
N ASN A 623 -9.60 54.56 27.57
CA ASN A 623 -9.35 53.14 27.39
C ASN A 623 -10.03 52.34 28.50
N GLY A 624 -10.72 51.24 28.16
CA GLY A 624 -11.44 50.40 29.09
C GLY A 624 -10.57 49.29 29.69
N LEU A 625 -11.21 48.31 30.34
CA LEU A 625 -10.56 47.20 31.03
C LEU A 625 -9.64 46.38 30.09
N GLU A 626 -9.95 46.35 28.80
CA GLU A 626 -9.17 45.71 27.74
C GLU A 626 -7.78 46.30 27.53
N CYS A 627 -7.57 47.53 27.97
CA CYS A 627 -6.28 48.23 27.91
C CYS A 627 -5.63 48.38 29.30
N ALA A 628 -6.04 47.58 30.28
CA ALA A 628 -5.48 47.61 31.62
C ALA A 628 -3.95 47.38 31.59
N ARG A 629 -3.19 48.39 32.04
CA ARG A 629 -1.73 48.31 32.10
C ARG A 629 -1.29 47.61 33.38
N THR A 630 -0.40 46.64 33.21
CA THR A 630 0.26 45.86 34.25
C THR A 630 1.78 45.91 34.04
N CYS A 631 2.54 45.48 35.05
CA CYS A 631 3.98 45.34 34.91
C CYS A 631 4.42 44.38 33.79
N GLN A 632 3.53 43.51 33.28
CA GLN A 632 3.86 42.57 32.19
C GLN A 632 3.70 43.20 30.79
N ASN A 633 2.79 44.17 30.62
CA ASN A 633 2.40 44.68 29.30
C ASN A 633 2.66 46.18 29.07
N LEU A 634 3.45 46.83 29.93
CA LEU A 634 3.68 48.28 29.89
C LEU A 634 4.29 48.83 28.57
N ASP A 635 5.13 48.04 27.89
CA ASP A 635 5.82 48.44 26.65
C ASP A 635 5.02 48.10 25.38
N LEU A 636 3.86 47.45 25.52
CA LEU A 636 3.00 47.09 24.41
C LEU A 636 1.97 48.19 24.14
N PRO A 637 1.76 48.62 22.89
CA PRO A 637 0.68 49.53 22.56
C PRO A 637 -0.68 48.81 22.74
N CYS A 638 -1.67 49.48 23.33
CA CYS A 638 -3.04 48.94 23.32
C CYS A 638 -3.65 49.15 21.93
N VAL A 639 -4.11 48.08 21.28
CA VAL A 639 -4.62 48.10 19.90
C VAL A 639 -6.10 47.69 19.83
N SER A 640 -6.83 47.76 20.95
CA SER A 640 -8.26 47.40 20.96
C SER A 640 -9.10 48.44 20.23
N LEU A 641 -10.03 47.98 19.39
CA LEU A 641 -11.01 48.81 18.68
C LEU A 641 -12.34 48.96 19.45
N SER A 642 -12.44 48.35 20.63
CA SER A 642 -13.67 48.31 21.44
C SER A 642 -13.34 48.60 22.90
N CYS A 643 -14.18 49.40 23.56
CA CYS A 643 -13.97 49.80 24.96
C CYS A 643 -14.90 49.04 25.91
N ILE A 644 -14.32 48.43 26.96
CA ILE A 644 -15.01 47.65 27.98
C ILE A 644 -15.05 48.42 29.31
N PRO A 645 -16.24 48.87 29.78
CA PRO A 645 -16.38 49.56 31.06
C PRO A 645 -15.94 48.66 32.22
N GLY A 646 -15.12 49.18 33.13
CA GLY A 646 -14.54 48.36 34.20
C GLY A 646 -13.66 49.12 35.17
N CYS A 647 -13.10 48.41 36.16
CA CYS A 647 -12.24 48.99 37.19
C CYS A 647 -10.77 48.94 36.76
N LEU A 648 -10.11 50.09 36.65
CA LEU A 648 -8.72 50.27 36.18
C LEU A 648 -7.87 50.92 37.26
N CYS A 649 -6.54 50.73 37.19
CA CYS A 649 -5.62 51.51 38.01
C CYS A 649 -5.66 52.99 37.59
N PRO A 650 -5.53 53.94 38.54
CA PRO A 650 -5.56 55.36 38.22
C PRO A 650 -4.40 55.76 37.29
N PRO A 651 -4.57 56.82 36.48
CA PRO A 651 -3.55 57.26 35.53
C PRO A 651 -2.19 57.45 36.21
N GLY A 652 -1.13 56.90 35.61
CA GLY A 652 0.23 56.91 36.16
C GLY A 652 0.58 55.71 37.04
N THR A 653 -0.34 54.78 37.26
CA THR A 653 -0.09 53.52 38.00
C THR A 653 -0.50 52.29 37.19
N VAL A 654 0.10 51.14 37.50
CA VAL A 654 -0.14 49.87 36.80
C VAL A 654 -0.37 48.73 37.78
N GLY A 655 -1.12 47.72 37.35
CA GLY A 655 -1.35 46.52 38.14
C GLY A 655 -0.07 45.67 38.30
N GLY A 656 0.22 45.23 39.52
CA GLY A 656 1.23 44.18 39.77
C GLY A 656 0.88 42.84 39.09
N MET A 657 1.82 41.88 39.09
CA MET A 657 1.71 40.62 38.32
C MET A 657 0.53 39.70 38.74
N LEU A 658 -0.11 39.95 39.89
CA LEU A 658 -1.28 39.22 40.41
C LEU A 658 -2.54 40.10 40.52
N PHE A 659 -2.66 41.17 39.71
CA PHE A 659 -3.91 41.93 39.61
C PHE A 659 -4.99 41.12 38.89
N CYS A 660 -5.86 40.48 39.68
CA CYS A 660 -7.17 40.04 39.20
C CYS A 660 -8.18 41.14 39.56
N THR A 661 -8.79 41.78 38.57
CA THR A 661 -9.98 42.62 38.74
C THR A 661 -11.17 41.71 39.08
N GLY A 662 -11.23 41.26 40.34
CA GLY A 662 -12.20 40.27 40.81
C GLY A 662 -13.55 40.88 41.23
N VAL A 663 -14.62 40.32 40.68
CA VAL A 663 -16.01 40.49 41.11
C VAL A 663 -16.19 39.97 42.55
N LEU A 664 -17.01 40.67 43.34
CA LEU A 664 -17.15 40.54 44.80
C LEU A 664 -17.79 39.20 45.25
N LYS A 665 -17.13 38.58 46.23
CA LYS A 665 -17.55 37.37 46.98
C LYS A 665 -18.69 37.67 47.94
N ASN A 666 -19.69 36.78 48.01
CA ASN A 666 -20.49 36.56 49.23
C ASN A 666 -20.34 35.09 49.64
N THR A 667 -19.92 34.91 50.89
CA THR A 667 -19.22 33.73 51.44
C THR A 667 -20.13 32.72 52.11
N ALA A 668 -19.74 31.43 52.07
CA ALA A 668 -19.69 30.56 53.25
C ALA A 668 -18.81 29.31 53.00
N ALA A 669 -17.47 29.46 52.95
CA ALA A 669 -16.54 28.34 53.14
C ALA A 669 -15.12 28.87 53.46
N SER A 670 -14.96 29.51 54.62
CA SER A 670 -13.65 29.78 55.21
C SER A 670 -13.22 28.55 56.00
N SER A 671 -12.45 27.63 55.41
CA SER A 671 -11.65 26.65 56.20
C SER A 671 -10.64 25.79 55.42
N LYS A 672 -10.48 25.92 54.09
CA LYS A 672 -9.43 25.16 53.37
C LYS A 672 -8.65 25.98 52.34
N ILE A 673 -8.07 27.10 52.76
CA ILE A 673 -6.90 27.70 52.10
C ILE A 673 -5.92 28.12 53.19
N LYS A 674 -5.10 27.17 53.66
CA LYS A 674 -3.94 27.46 54.52
C LYS A 674 -2.62 26.87 54.01
N HIS A 675 -2.59 26.29 52.80
CA HIS A 675 -1.39 25.62 52.29
C HIS A 675 -0.81 26.11 50.96
N ALA A 676 -1.44 27.08 50.27
CA ALA A 676 -0.84 27.77 49.12
C ALA A 676 -0.44 29.23 49.43
N ASP A 677 -0.38 29.59 50.71
CA ASP A 677 -0.05 30.95 51.18
C ASP A 677 1.38 31.06 51.75
N ARG A 678 2.24 30.06 51.50
CA ARG A 678 3.55 29.95 52.16
C ARG A 678 4.80 30.05 51.27
N LEU A 679 4.68 30.38 49.98
CA LEU A 679 5.87 30.43 49.10
C LEU A 679 6.17 31.75 48.37
N ILE A 680 5.37 32.81 48.50
CA ILE A 680 5.79 34.16 48.03
C ILE A 680 5.23 35.24 48.97
N SER A 681 5.93 35.50 50.07
CA SER A 681 5.72 36.71 50.87
C SER A 681 6.45 37.88 50.21
N GLY A 682 5.75 38.68 49.42
CA GLY A 682 6.27 39.90 48.81
C GLY A 682 5.18 40.96 48.64
N PRO A 683 5.49 42.25 48.77
CA PRO A 683 4.52 43.34 49.00
C PRO A 683 3.68 43.76 47.78
N TYR A 684 3.67 43.00 46.68
CA TYR A 684 3.13 43.46 45.39
C TYR A 684 1.83 42.76 44.96
N ARG A 685 1.09 42.18 45.92
CA ARG A 685 0.03 41.21 45.60
C ARG A 685 -1.31 41.83 45.18
N LYS A 686 -1.60 43.11 45.46
CA LYS A 686 -2.90 43.76 45.13
C LYS A 686 -2.89 45.30 44.95
N ASP A 687 -1.73 45.93 44.75
CA ASP A 687 -1.65 47.40 44.68
C ASP A 687 -1.29 47.95 43.30
N CYS A 688 -1.99 49.01 42.87
CA CYS A 688 -1.60 49.78 41.69
C CYS A 688 -0.28 50.47 42.02
N ILE A 689 0.81 50.06 41.39
CA ILE A 689 2.16 50.55 41.65
C ILE A 689 2.65 51.45 40.53
N ALA A 690 3.63 52.29 40.83
CA ALA A 690 4.24 53.14 39.83
C ALA A 690 5.09 52.28 38.86
N PRO A 691 5.11 52.57 37.54
CA PRO A 691 5.78 51.74 36.53
C PRO A 691 7.27 51.46 36.80
N GLU A 692 7.94 52.34 37.54
CA GLU A 692 9.36 52.28 37.90
C GLU A 692 9.62 51.25 39.03
N GLN A 693 8.57 50.88 39.76
CA GLN A 693 8.61 49.91 40.86
C GLN A 693 8.32 48.48 40.41
N CYS A 694 8.09 48.26 39.11
CA CYS A 694 7.85 46.93 38.58
C CYS A 694 9.12 46.04 38.67
N PRO A 695 9.01 44.79 39.17
CA PRO A 695 10.15 43.91 39.37
C PRO A 695 10.70 43.29 38.07
N CYS A 696 12.00 42.99 38.02
CA CYS A 696 12.62 42.13 37.00
C CYS A 696 12.49 40.65 37.42
N TYR A 697 12.50 39.73 36.46
CA TYR A 697 12.45 38.30 36.74
C TYR A 697 13.70 37.59 36.22
N HIS A 698 14.23 36.66 37.02
CA HIS A 698 15.28 35.72 36.63
C HIS A 698 15.03 34.38 37.33
N ASN A 699 14.99 33.26 36.58
CA ASN A 699 14.62 31.93 37.07
C ASN A 699 13.33 31.90 37.92
N ASN A 700 12.27 32.56 37.43
CA ASN A 700 10.97 32.68 38.11
C ASN A 700 10.99 33.35 39.50
N ARG A 701 12.06 34.09 39.83
CA ARG A 701 12.13 34.90 41.06
C ARG A 701 12.04 36.41 40.75
N PRO A 702 11.22 37.18 41.50
CA PRO A 702 11.12 38.62 41.33
C PRO A 702 12.29 39.34 42.02
N TYR A 703 12.83 40.35 41.34
CA TYR A 703 13.88 41.24 41.85
C TYR A 703 13.40 42.69 41.78
N THR A 704 13.54 43.42 42.89
CA THR A 704 13.17 44.84 42.93
C THR A 704 14.20 45.70 42.21
N SER A 705 13.77 46.87 41.71
CA SER A 705 14.67 47.84 41.10
C SER A 705 15.86 48.15 42.02
N GLY A 706 17.09 48.09 41.48
CA GLY A 706 18.35 48.22 42.20
C GLY A 706 18.99 46.91 42.70
N GLN A 707 18.27 45.77 42.68
CA GLN A 707 18.87 44.48 43.02
C GLN A 707 19.75 43.95 41.89
N SER A 708 20.89 43.36 42.24
CA SER A 708 21.82 42.78 41.29
C SER A 708 21.90 41.26 41.38
N ILE A 709 22.07 40.62 40.23
CA ILE A 709 22.39 39.20 40.09
C ILE A 709 23.70 39.06 39.34
N ALA A 710 24.43 37.98 39.62
CA ALA A 710 25.57 37.57 38.81
C ALA A 710 25.08 36.57 37.75
N VAL A 711 25.36 36.86 36.48
CA VAL A 711 25.14 35.95 35.35
C VAL A 711 26.50 35.75 34.70
N ASP A 712 27.04 34.54 34.83
CA ASP A 712 28.43 34.20 34.51
C ASP A 712 29.43 35.10 35.26
N CYS A 713 30.19 35.93 34.54
CA CYS A 713 31.11 36.92 35.09
C CYS A 713 30.54 38.35 35.12
N ASN A 714 29.30 38.53 34.63
CA ASN A 714 28.64 39.82 34.52
C ASN A 714 27.71 40.08 35.70
N THR A 715 27.68 41.33 36.14
CA THR A 715 26.75 41.79 37.17
C THR A 715 25.59 42.49 36.48
N CYS A 716 24.40 41.94 36.62
CA CYS A 716 23.16 42.49 36.09
C CYS A 716 22.36 43.17 37.19
N VAL A 717 22.10 44.45 37.06
CA VAL A 717 21.26 45.23 37.97
C VAL A 717 19.87 45.37 37.36
N CYS A 718 18.83 45.09 38.13
CA CYS A 718 17.46 45.33 37.72
C CYS A 718 17.17 46.83 37.70
N GLU A 719 16.90 47.40 36.54
CA GLU A 719 16.46 48.79 36.38
C GLU A 719 15.23 48.82 35.47
N ASN A 720 14.10 49.37 35.96
CA ASN A 720 12.88 49.57 35.17
C ASN A 720 12.37 48.31 34.44
N ARG A 721 12.27 47.17 35.14
CA ARG A 721 11.97 45.82 34.61
C ARG A 721 13.00 45.20 33.66
N LYS A 722 14.08 45.90 33.33
CA LYS A 722 15.12 45.41 32.43
C LYS A 722 16.39 45.12 33.22
N TRP A 723 17.08 44.04 32.83
CA TRP A 723 18.39 43.74 33.37
C TRP A 723 19.42 44.60 32.64
N ARG A 724 20.08 45.51 33.36
CA ARG A 724 21.28 46.22 32.88
C ARG A 724 22.50 45.45 33.37
N CYS A 725 23.13 44.73 32.47
CA CYS A 725 24.32 43.93 32.77
C CYS A 725 25.60 44.67 32.41
N THR A 726 26.68 44.41 33.14
CA THR A 726 28.03 44.72 32.65
C THR A 726 28.30 43.88 31.39
N GLU A 727 29.08 44.41 30.45
CA GLU A 727 29.48 43.71 29.22
C GLU A 727 30.93 43.24 29.31
N LYS A 728 31.23 42.40 30.31
CA LYS A 728 32.52 41.70 30.37
C LYS A 728 32.44 40.46 29.50
N VAL A 729 33.47 40.23 28.70
CA VAL A 729 33.65 38.97 27.99
C VAL A 729 34.01 37.92 29.04
N CYS A 730 33.09 36.98 29.25
CA CYS A 730 33.28 35.89 30.20
C CYS A 730 33.96 34.70 29.53
N ASP A 731 34.69 33.92 30.32
CA ASP A 731 35.26 32.67 29.84
C ASP A 731 34.12 31.74 29.40
N GLY A 732 34.15 31.32 28.14
CA GLY A 732 33.24 30.30 27.65
C GLY A 732 33.63 28.94 28.23
N VAL A 733 32.63 28.10 28.55
CA VAL A 733 32.89 26.74 29.04
C VAL A 733 32.29 25.72 28.08
N CYS A 734 33.16 25.01 27.35
CA CYS A 734 32.78 23.79 26.64
C CYS A 734 32.78 22.62 27.64
N ARG A 735 31.73 21.80 27.66
CA ARG A 735 31.56 20.68 28.59
C ARG A 735 31.32 19.38 27.86
N THR A 736 31.96 18.32 28.32
CA THR A 736 31.57 16.95 28.01
C THR A 736 30.70 16.41 29.14
N VAL A 737 29.62 15.71 28.81
CA VAL A 737 28.70 15.10 29.78
C VAL A 737 28.56 13.64 29.41
N GLY A 738 29.08 12.73 30.23
CA GLY A 738 29.16 11.32 29.88
C GLY A 738 30.14 11.04 28.73
N GLU A 739 29.95 9.93 28.02
CA GLU A 739 30.93 9.44 27.02
C GLU A 739 30.79 10.06 25.63
N SER A 740 29.63 10.67 25.32
CA SER A 740 29.35 11.16 23.96
C SER A 740 28.49 12.42 23.90
N HIS A 741 28.23 13.14 25.00
CA HIS A 741 27.49 14.39 24.95
C HIS A 741 28.39 15.60 25.17
N TYR A 742 28.12 16.65 24.41
CA TYR A 742 28.93 17.85 24.36
C TYR A 742 28.02 19.08 24.45
N ILE A 743 28.49 20.07 25.18
CA ILE A 743 27.93 21.41 25.24
C ILE A 743 29.04 22.33 24.76
N SER A 744 28.90 22.90 23.57
CA SER A 744 29.89 23.84 23.02
C SER A 744 29.89 25.17 23.79
N PHE A 745 30.86 26.03 23.49
CA PHE A 745 31.04 27.34 24.15
C PHE A 745 29.83 28.28 24.01
N ASP A 746 29.03 28.13 22.96
CA ASP A 746 27.78 28.85 22.69
C ASP A 746 26.52 28.15 23.24
N GLY A 747 26.70 27.05 24.00
CA GLY A 747 25.62 26.34 24.68
C GLY A 747 24.86 25.32 23.83
N LEU A 748 25.33 25.04 22.61
CA LEU A 748 24.72 24.01 21.76
C LEU A 748 24.98 22.63 22.35
N LYS A 749 23.90 21.89 22.60
CA LYS A 749 23.94 20.53 23.13
C LYS A 749 23.87 19.56 21.96
N TYR A 750 24.88 18.72 21.81
CA TYR A 750 24.90 17.68 20.78
C TYR A 750 25.55 16.40 21.29
N SER A 751 25.30 15.31 20.58
CA SER A 751 25.84 13.99 20.91
C SER A 751 26.68 13.48 19.75
N PHE A 752 27.92 13.08 20.03
CA PHE A 752 28.86 12.60 19.02
C PHE A 752 29.67 11.42 19.56
N PRO A 753 29.31 10.17 19.21
CA PRO A 753 30.09 8.99 19.59
C PRO A 753 31.23 8.77 18.59
N GLY A 754 32.40 9.31 18.88
CA GLY A 754 33.59 9.16 18.05
C GLY A 754 34.48 7.99 18.47
N LEU A 755 35.11 7.29 17.51
CA LEU A 755 36.00 6.13 17.74
C LEU A 755 37.49 6.44 17.52
N CYS A 756 37.85 7.72 17.47
CA CYS A 756 39.20 8.23 17.22
C CYS A 756 39.57 9.32 18.26
N GLN A 757 40.79 9.86 18.17
CA GLN A 757 41.16 11.07 18.90
C GLN A 757 40.64 12.31 18.16
N TYR A 758 39.85 13.13 18.84
CA TYR A 758 39.28 14.36 18.28
C TYR A 758 39.73 15.57 19.08
N VAL A 759 39.89 16.69 18.37
CA VAL A 759 40.22 17.98 18.97
C VAL A 759 38.97 18.58 19.60
N LEU A 760 38.96 18.76 20.92
CA LEU A 760 37.85 19.39 21.63
C LEU A 760 37.91 20.92 21.60
N VAL A 761 39.13 21.48 21.66
CA VAL A 761 39.45 22.91 21.55
C VAL A 761 40.87 23.01 20.98
N GLN A 762 41.11 23.93 20.04
CA GLN A 762 42.45 24.22 19.49
C GLN A 762 42.65 25.73 19.34
#